data_AF-A0A9D7E8L0-F1
#
_entry.id   AF-A0A9D7E8L0-F1
#
_cell.length_a   1.000
_cell.length_b   1.000
_cell.length_c   1.000
_cell.angle_alpha   90.00
_cell.angle_beta   90.00
_cell.angle_gamma   90.00
#
_symmetry.space_group_name_H-M   'P 1'
#
loop_
_entity.id
_entity.type
_entity.pdbx_description
1 polymer ?
#
loop_
_entity_poly.entity_id
_entity_poly.type
_entity_poly.pdbx_seq_one_letter_code
_entity_poly.pdbx_strand_id
1 'polypeptide(L)'
;MNIERRPAPAHLLGRRGHQAGVECAQIAYGAAALAPAVHLPVTGAACKAMSALVDTHAGGIGWRNRNEVRSCNVLYSMGESMKQVMNRVGQRAVQEFASVMTQAFIIVVAVSILGIAPARADPSGGLGALGDILRNSDISKSLRLSREAGRLVGSAMLASECQRIADWSKRLETEYPKDNFYRTTIVHIYPKAVKLFGDESFVPYFGKPYDQFGDTELEGIWKNVLSQCFTSPEYRGSFTWQRAVLGRPFQLRGGIEFNRARVSQAVVAMRDGRRELAQIQAELPSLPGSSAGLDRLNALEGRAKSLRDQLWPSEQGGVEAALSATRTRVAEPALAEKINAELAEARGYDGALALKRSLSQHREVLASLAPEVRRGYEQRIQQKISGILTSLIDAEAAKLGQVGGGLAGLERGAMWYREFRGRYGKEFDDQTPVRALDDRFLEKRRAQLASAGAELSGLVRRASSETEVDRLLARALGVPGDTAHPAVAEAMRIAEARKEQLQKQRVLADSSPPPPGNRTSRPRPSGNAEPNHEEMYDALKAQVDGANTGYRELKERCERRDFRDDPLIAMQCLALCGGTGGTCKLEIRITRFQKLGCEKAVGQSGYVCDFAIGLQTNGLAVPASLRDIMQSGNAGQGRFLRQGDYWLFLPLDRQSD
;
A
#
# COMPACT_ATOMS: atom_id res chain seq x y z
N MET A 1 -14.38 38.61 15.27
CA MET A 1 -14.67 39.88 14.56
C MET A 1 -13.85 39.83 13.28
N ASN A 2 -14.36 39.87 12.04
CA ASN A 2 -15.57 40.46 11.48
C ASN A 2 -16.26 39.50 10.49
N ILE A 3 -17.58 39.70 10.36
CA ILE A 3 -18.54 38.98 9.52
C ILE A 3 -19.04 39.96 8.47
N GLU A 4 -18.98 39.62 7.18
CA GLU A 4 -19.71 40.30 6.09
C GLU A 4 -20.38 39.22 5.21
N ARG A 5 -21.68 38.96 5.35
CA ARG A 5 -22.87 39.61 4.75
C ARG A 5 -22.95 39.51 3.21
N ARG A 6 -23.97 38.76 2.78
CA ARG A 6 -24.51 38.61 1.40
C ARG A 6 -25.03 39.94 0.82
N PRO A 7 -25.38 39.96 -0.48
CA PRO A 7 -26.83 39.95 -0.79
C PRO A 7 -27.24 39.06 -1.98
N ALA A 8 -28.55 38.77 -2.03
CA ALA A 8 -29.29 38.14 -3.13
C ALA A 8 -29.95 39.21 -4.04
N PRO A 9 -30.47 38.81 -5.22
CA PRO A 9 -31.85 39.17 -5.62
C PRO A 9 -32.58 37.97 -6.31
N ALA A 10 -33.86 37.66 -6.07
CA ALA A 10 -35.15 38.32 -6.36
C ALA A 10 -35.80 37.96 -7.73
N HIS A 11 -36.88 37.17 -7.62
CA HIS A 11 -38.11 36.95 -8.42
C HIS A 11 -38.40 37.65 -9.77
N LEU A 12 -38.99 36.86 -10.70
CA LEU A 12 -40.05 37.19 -11.70
C LEU A 12 -40.74 35.83 -12.10
N LEU A 13 -41.99 35.51 -11.72
CA LEU A 13 -43.34 35.82 -12.28
C LEU A 13 -43.71 35.22 -13.66
N GLY A 14 -44.83 34.49 -13.69
CA GLY A 14 -45.68 34.13 -14.84
C GLY A 14 -45.73 32.62 -15.14
N ARG A 15 -46.85 31.94 -15.43
CA ARG A 15 -48.28 32.27 -15.55
C ARG A 15 -49.04 30.92 -15.59
N ARG A 16 -50.29 30.87 -15.08
CA ARG A 16 -51.23 29.73 -15.12
C ARG A 16 -52.07 29.68 -16.41
N GLY A 17 -52.51 28.49 -16.81
CA GLY A 17 -53.72 28.18 -17.60
C GLY A 17 -53.88 26.64 -17.69
N HIS A 18 -54.84 26.00 -17.00
CA HIS A 18 -56.23 25.69 -17.40
C HIS A 18 -56.37 24.97 -18.75
N GLN A 19 -56.72 23.68 -18.74
CA GLN A 19 -58.07 23.19 -19.12
C GLN A 19 -58.22 21.66 -18.94
N ALA A 20 -59.46 21.25 -18.72
CA ALA A 20 -59.94 19.91 -18.40
C ALA A 20 -60.79 19.34 -19.57
N GLY A 21 -61.04 18.02 -19.53
CA GLY A 21 -62.11 17.32 -20.27
C GLY A 21 -61.65 16.59 -21.55
N VAL A 22 -62.21 15.47 -22.02
CA VAL A 22 -63.40 14.65 -21.74
C VAL A 22 -63.28 13.31 -22.54
N GLU A 23 -63.85 12.22 -22.00
CA GLU A 23 -64.44 10.96 -22.58
C GLU A 23 -63.75 9.98 -23.58
N CYS A 24 -63.67 8.72 -23.13
CA CYS A 24 -64.32 7.46 -23.57
C CYS A 24 -64.63 7.07 -25.05
N ALA A 25 -64.40 5.75 -25.29
CA ALA A 25 -65.02 4.78 -26.23
C ALA A 25 -64.43 4.72 -27.68
N GLN A 26 -64.26 3.59 -28.41
CA GLN A 26 -64.69 2.18 -28.31
C GLN A 26 -64.04 1.34 -29.48
N ILE A 27 -64.03 -0.01 -29.34
CA ILE A 27 -64.16 -1.10 -30.38
C ILE A 27 -62.90 -1.77 -31.05
N ALA A 28 -62.64 -3.00 -30.58
CA ALA A 28 -62.58 -4.35 -31.21
C ALA A 28 -61.61 -4.79 -32.35
N TYR A 29 -61.08 -6.03 -32.15
CA TYR A 29 -60.75 -7.18 -33.04
C TYR A 29 -59.36 -7.76 -32.71
N GLY A 30 -59.09 -9.07 -32.53
CA GLY A 30 -59.88 -10.30 -32.55
C GLY A 30 -58.96 -11.48 -32.14
N ALA A 31 -59.54 -12.56 -31.59
CA ALA A 31 -58.86 -13.82 -31.33
C ALA A 31 -59.79 -15.02 -31.59
N ALA A 32 -59.29 -16.00 -32.31
CA ALA A 32 -59.73 -17.40 -32.40
C ALA A 32 -58.46 -18.21 -32.80
N ALA A 33 -58.19 -19.45 -32.37
CA ALA A 33 -59.07 -20.53 -31.99
C ALA A 33 -58.34 -21.69 -31.24
N LEU A 34 -59.16 -22.54 -30.60
CA LEU A 34 -59.07 -24.00 -30.34
C LEU A 34 -58.46 -24.57 -29.03
N ALA A 35 -59.25 -25.51 -28.49
CA ALA A 35 -59.26 -26.21 -27.19
C ALA A 35 -58.53 -27.60 -27.27
N PRO A 36 -58.55 -28.58 -26.29
CA PRO A 36 -59.65 -28.91 -25.37
C PRO A 36 -59.37 -29.39 -23.92
N ALA A 37 -60.47 -29.28 -23.16
CA ALA A 37 -60.98 -29.89 -21.92
C ALA A 37 -60.23 -31.00 -21.11
N VAL A 38 -60.26 -30.83 -19.78
CA VAL A 38 -60.35 -31.90 -18.76
C VAL A 38 -61.36 -31.48 -17.67
N HIS A 39 -62.26 -32.37 -17.27
CA HIS A 39 -63.28 -32.21 -16.23
C HIS A 39 -62.70 -32.05 -14.81
N LEU A 40 -63.25 -31.12 -14.01
CA LEU A 40 -63.06 -31.00 -12.55
C LEU A 40 -64.42 -30.75 -11.85
N PRO A 41 -64.65 -31.25 -10.62
CA PRO A 41 -65.97 -31.20 -9.98
C PRO A 41 -66.20 -29.92 -9.15
N VAL A 42 -67.30 -29.21 -9.46
CA VAL A 42 -68.31 -28.48 -8.65
C VAL A 42 -67.96 -27.69 -7.37
N THR A 43 -66.76 -27.71 -6.80
CA THR A 43 -66.48 -26.94 -5.55
C THR A 43 -66.17 -25.45 -5.80
N GLY A 44 -65.58 -25.11 -6.95
CA GLY A 44 -65.27 -23.72 -7.31
C GLY A 44 -66.49 -22.87 -7.70
N ALA A 45 -67.55 -23.50 -8.20
CA ALA A 45 -68.77 -22.80 -8.62
C ALA A 45 -69.58 -22.28 -7.43
N ALA A 46 -69.60 -23.01 -6.30
CA ALA A 46 -70.33 -22.62 -5.10
C ALA A 46 -69.72 -21.39 -4.40
N CYS A 47 -68.38 -21.27 -4.35
CA CYS A 47 -67.72 -20.09 -3.77
C CYS A 47 -67.84 -18.84 -4.67
N LYS A 48 -67.81 -19.01 -6.00
CA LYS A 48 -68.06 -17.90 -6.94
C LYS A 48 -69.51 -17.44 -6.88
N ALA A 49 -70.47 -18.35 -6.71
CA ALA A 49 -71.87 -18.00 -6.53
C ALA A 49 -72.13 -17.27 -5.20
N MET A 50 -71.46 -17.67 -4.10
CA MET A 50 -71.56 -16.97 -2.81
C MET A 50 -70.91 -15.58 -2.82
N SER A 51 -69.74 -15.41 -3.47
CA SER A 51 -69.13 -14.09 -3.63
C SER A 51 -70.00 -13.15 -4.46
N ALA A 52 -70.63 -13.67 -5.53
CA ALA A 52 -71.55 -12.91 -6.36
C ALA A 52 -72.85 -12.53 -5.63
N LEU A 53 -73.33 -13.37 -4.70
CA LEU A 53 -74.51 -13.08 -3.86
C LEU A 53 -74.24 -12.02 -2.78
N VAL A 54 -73.01 -11.96 -2.25
CA VAL A 54 -72.61 -10.94 -1.27
C VAL A 54 -72.52 -9.55 -1.93
N ASP A 55 -72.05 -9.49 -3.18
CA ASP A 55 -71.92 -8.21 -3.91
C ASP A 55 -73.26 -7.68 -4.44
N THR A 56 -74.28 -8.53 -4.62
CA THR A 56 -75.61 -8.11 -5.13
C THR A 56 -76.60 -7.65 -4.06
N HIS A 57 -76.29 -7.82 -2.77
CA HIS A 57 -77.17 -7.40 -1.66
C HIS A 57 -76.53 -6.48 -0.61
N ALA A 58 -75.43 -5.79 -0.94
CA ALA A 58 -74.82 -4.77 -0.08
C ALA A 58 -75.56 -3.39 -0.14
N GLY A 59 -76.89 -3.42 -0.09
CA GLY A 59 -77.77 -2.27 -0.04
C GLY A 59 -78.81 -2.41 1.06
N GLY A 60 -78.37 -2.33 2.32
CA GLY A 60 -79.26 -2.19 3.47
C GLY A 60 -79.37 -3.44 4.36
N ILE A 61 -78.59 -3.42 5.44
CA ILE A 61 -78.76 -4.01 6.79
C ILE A 61 -77.38 -4.48 7.26
N GLY A 62 -76.90 -3.84 8.33
CA GLY A 62 -75.53 -3.99 8.81
C GLY A 62 -75.24 -5.35 9.43
N TRP A 63 -74.20 -6.01 8.91
CA TRP A 63 -73.61 -7.19 9.53
C TRP A 63 -72.35 -6.81 10.33
N ARG A 64 -72.45 -6.93 11.66
CA ARG A 64 -71.32 -6.89 12.60
C ARG A 64 -70.74 -8.32 12.72
N ASN A 65 -69.83 -8.72 11.83
CA ASN A 65 -68.74 -9.63 12.26
C ASN A 65 -67.62 -9.78 11.21
N ARG A 66 -66.39 -9.37 11.57
CA ARG A 66 -65.18 -9.49 10.72
C ARG A 66 -64.63 -10.93 10.61
N ASN A 67 -65.27 -11.92 11.23
CA ASN A 67 -64.75 -13.28 11.31
C ASN A 67 -65.10 -14.16 10.07
N GLU A 68 -66.13 -13.84 9.30
CA GLU A 68 -66.59 -14.69 8.18
C GLU A 68 -65.76 -14.52 6.89
N VAL A 69 -65.30 -13.31 6.58
CA VAL A 69 -64.43 -13.04 5.42
C VAL A 69 -63.03 -13.63 5.61
N ARG A 70 -62.54 -13.74 6.85
CA ARG A 70 -61.30 -14.45 7.17
C ARG A 70 -61.41 -15.95 6.91
N SER A 71 -62.56 -16.56 7.16
CA SER A 71 -62.80 -17.99 6.93
C SER A 71 -62.75 -18.37 5.45
N CYS A 72 -63.27 -17.52 4.55
CA CYS A 72 -63.21 -17.77 3.10
C CYS A 72 -61.80 -17.67 2.50
N ASN A 73 -60.98 -16.71 2.94
CA ASN A 73 -59.59 -16.58 2.48
C ASN A 73 -58.68 -17.70 3.01
N VAL A 74 -58.95 -18.21 4.23
CA VAL A 74 -58.29 -19.41 4.76
C VAL A 74 -58.67 -20.65 3.94
N LEU A 75 -59.94 -20.82 3.57
CA LEU A 75 -60.41 -21.94 2.75
C LEU A 75 -59.85 -21.90 1.30
N TYR A 76 -59.71 -20.71 0.71
CA TYR A 76 -59.11 -20.56 -0.62
C TYR A 76 -57.59 -20.85 -0.61
N SER A 77 -56.86 -20.35 0.40
CA SER A 77 -55.44 -20.68 0.60
C SER A 77 -55.24 -22.17 0.88
N MET A 78 -56.12 -22.82 1.64
CA MET A 78 -56.08 -24.27 1.84
C MET A 78 -56.33 -25.04 0.54
N GLY A 79 -57.15 -24.51 -0.38
CA GLY A 79 -57.44 -25.13 -1.69
C GLY A 79 -56.22 -25.18 -2.63
N GLU A 80 -55.42 -24.12 -2.72
CA GLU A 80 -54.20 -24.11 -3.54
C GLU A 80 -53.06 -24.92 -2.90
N SER A 81 -52.92 -24.91 -1.56
CA SER A 81 -52.02 -25.83 -0.86
C SER A 81 -52.44 -27.29 -1.03
N MET A 82 -53.76 -27.59 -1.04
CA MET A 82 -54.28 -28.94 -1.30
C MET A 82 -54.00 -29.40 -2.73
N LYS A 83 -54.03 -28.52 -3.74
CA LYS A 83 -53.63 -28.88 -5.12
C LYS A 83 -52.19 -29.39 -5.22
N GLN A 84 -51.25 -28.80 -4.48
CA GLN A 84 -49.86 -29.27 -4.44
C GLN A 84 -49.70 -30.61 -3.69
N VAL A 85 -50.53 -30.85 -2.67
CA VAL A 85 -50.62 -32.16 -1.98
C VAL A 85 -51.28 -33.22 -2.85
N MET A 86 -52.30 -32.85 -3.63
CA MET A 86 -53.05 -33.72 -4.55
C MET A 86 -52.19 -34.33 -5.67
N ASN A 87 -51.07 -33.69 -6.03
CA ASN A 87 -50.11 -34.27 -6.99
C ASN A 87 -49.18 -35.32 -6.38
N ARG A 88 -49.11 -35.46 -5.05
CA ARG A 88 -48.18 -36.38 -4.35
C ARG A 88 -48.86 -37.54 -3.62
N VAL A 89 -50.10 -37.37 -3.16
CA VAL A 89 -50.83 -38.41 -2.41
C VAL A 89 -51.96 -38.94 -3.30
N GLY A 90 -51.82 -40.17 -3.81
CA GLY A 90 -52.68 -40.73 -4.86
C GLY A 90 -54.19 -40.62 -4.63
N GLN A 91 -54.96 -40.61 -5.75
CA GLN A 91 -56.40 -40.30 -5.83
C GLN A 91 -57.32 -41.00 -4.81
N ARG A 92 -56.93 -42.17 -4.29
CA ARG A 92 -57.74 -42.97 -3.36
C ARG A 92 -57.91 -42.31 -1.98
N ALA A 93 -56.84 -41.74 -1.42
CA ALA A 93 -56.92 -41.04 -0.12
C ALA A 93 -57.75 -39.74 -0.22
N VAL A 94 -57.77 -39.13 -1.41
CA VAL A 94 -58.53 -37.91 -1.70
C VAL A 94 -60.03 -38.18 -1.75
N GLN A 95 -60.47 -39.28 -2.37
CA GLN A 95 -61.88 -39.68 -2.40
C GLN A 95 -62.42 -40.02 -1.01
N GLU A 96 -61.64 -40.72 -0.18
CA GLU A 96 -62.06 -41.05 1.19
C GLU A 96 -62.13 -39.80 2.08
N PHE A 97 -61.16 -38.89 1.99
CA PHE A 97 -61.18 -37.65 2.77
C PHE A 97 -62.31 -36.69 2.33
N ALA A 98 -62.55 -36.55 1.03
CA ALA A 98 -63.66 -35.74 0.51
C ALA A 98 -65.02 -36.30 0.96
N SER A 99 -65.18 -37.62 1.01
CA SER A 99 -66.39 -38.29 1.54
C SER A 99 -66.59 -38.00 3.03
N VAL A 100 -65.54 -38.12 3.85
CA VAL A 100 -65.59 -37.84 5.30
C VAL A 100 -65.89 -36.36 5.58
N MET A 101 -65.27 -35.44 4.84
CA MET A 101 -65.52 -33.99 4.99
C MET A 101 -66.93 -33.61 4.56
N THR A 102 -67.46 -34.26 3.52
CA THR A 102 -68.85 -34.07 3.09
C THR A 102 -69.83 -34.58 4.15
N GLN A 103 -69.57 -35.74 4.75
CA GLN A 103 -70.39 -36.28 5.85
C GLN A 103 -70.31 -35.40 7.11
N ALA A 104 -69.13 -34.92 7.50
CA ALA A 104 -68.97 -34.01 8.64
C ALA A 104 -69.69 -32.67 8.39
N PHE A 105 -69.61 -32.14 7.18
CA PHE A 105 -70.33 -30.92 6.79
C PHE A 105 -71.86 -31.14 6.84
N ILE A 106 -72.36 -32.27 6.35
CA ILE A 106 -73.78 -32.65 6.44
C ILE A 106 -74.22 -32.75 7.90
N ILE A 107 -73.41 -33.33 8.81
CA ILE A 107 -73.75 -33.45 10.23
C ILE A 107 -73.78 -32.07 10.92
N VAL A 108 -72.80 -31.22 10.68
CA VAL A 108 -72.74 -29.86 11.27
C VAL A 108 -73.89 -29.00 10.74
N VAL A 109 -74.20 -29.10 9.45
CA VAL A 109 -75.33 -28.43 8.83
C VAL A 109 -76.66 -28.98 9.37
N ALA A 110 -76.81 -30.30 9.55
CA ALA A 110 -78.01 -30.89 10.13
C ALA A 110 -78.24 -30.45 11.58
N VAL A 111 -77.18 -30.40 12.41
CA VAL A 111 -77.28 -29.94 13.81
C VAL A 111 -77.58 -28.44 13.88
N SER A 112 -77.02 -27.63 12.98
CA SER A 112 -77.22 -26.18 12.95
C SER A 112 -78.56 -25.76 12.34
N ILE A 113 -79.08 -26.53 11.36
CA ILE A 113 -80.39 -26.28 10.73
C ILE A 113 -81.54 -26.82 11.57
N LEU A 114 -81.36 -27.96 12.28
CA LEU A 114 -82.45 -28.59 13.04
C LEU A 114 -82.71 -27.94 14.41
N GLY A 115 -81.93 -26.94 14.83
CA GLY A 115 -82.29 -26.09 15.97
C GLY A 115 -82.71 -26.84 17.24
N ILE A 116 -82.00 -27.91 17.62
CA ILE A 116 -82.34 -28.68 18.81
C ILE A 116 -81.86 -27.89 20.04
N ALA A 117 -82.73 -27.01 20.55
CA ALA A 117 -82.61 -26.45 21.88
C ALA A 117 -82.84 -27.56 22.94
N PRO A 118 -82.12 -27.57 24.07
CA PRO A 118 -82.34 -28.56 25.11
C PRO A 118 -83.63 -28.21 25.88
N ALA A 119 -84.74 -28.85 25.50
CA ALA A 119 -85.96 -28.88 26.30
C ALA A 119 -85.92 -30.05 27.30
N ARG A 120 -86.38 -29.77 28.53
CA ARG A 120 -86.45 -30.67 29.69
C ARG A 120 -87.50 -31.80 29.52
N ALA A 121 -87.31 -32.86 30.33
CA ALA A 121 -88.11 -34.10 30.54
C ALA A 121 -87.78 -35.23 29.53
N ASP A 122 -87.53 -36.49 29.89
CA ASP A 122 -88.01 -37.40 30.96
C ASP A 122 -87.03 -38.62 31.05
N PRO A 123 -86.71 -39.25 32.21
CA PRO A 123 -85.55 -40.16 32.34
C PRO A 123 -85.84 -41.65 32.19
N SER A 124 -86.88 -42.08 31.47
CA SER A 124 -87.15 -43.52 31.29
C SER A 124 -87.63 -43.87 29.89
N GLY A 125 -86.69 -44.38 29.08
CA GLY A 125 -87.00 -45.13 27.87
C GLY A 125 -86.38 -44.52 26.60
N GLY A 126 -85.34 -45.16 26.08
CA GLY A 126 -84.87 -44.92 24.72
C GLY A 126 -83.43 -44.44 24.56
N LEU A 127 -82.45 -45.06 25.24
CA LEU A 127 -81.02 -44.86 24.95
C LEU A 127 -80.34 -46.06 24.26
N GLY A 128 -81.10 -47.09 23.86
CA GLY A 128 -80.55 -48.27 23.19
C GLY A 128 -80.12 -48.04 21.73
N ALA A 129 -80.96 -47.37 20.92
CA ALA A 129 -80.73 -47.25 19.48
C ALA A 129 -79.61 -46.25 19.11
N LEU A 130 -79.38 -45.21 19.91
CA LEU A 130 -78.27 -44.27 19.69
C LEU A 130 -76.93 -44.85 20.20
N GLY A 131 -76.98 -45.72 21.23
CA GLY A 131 -75.81 -46.42 21.76
C GLY A 131 -75.22 -47.43 20.76
N ASP A 132 -76.07 -48.12 20.00
CA ASP A 132 -75.62 -49.10 19.00
C ASP A 132 -75.18 -48.46 17.68
N ILE A 133 -75.76 -47.33 17.26
CA ILE A 133 -75.27 -46.56 16.10
C ILE A 133 -73.90 -45.92 16.40
N LEU A 134 -73.65 -45.48 17.64
CA LEU A 134 -72.34 -44.95 18.04
C LEU A 134 -71.30 -46.03 18.33
N ARG A 135 -71.70 -47.28 18.61
CA ARG A 135 -70.78 -48.43 18.78
C ARG A 135 -70.41 -49.14 17.47
N ASN A 136 -71.29 -49.13 16.46
CA ASN A 136 -71.03 -49.76 15.14
C ASN A 136 -70.66 -48.78 14.03
N SER A 137 -70.62 -47.47 14.28
CA SER A 137 -70.21 -46.51 13.25
C SER A 137 -68.70 -46.29 13.24
N ASP A 138 -68.18 -46.27 12.02
CA ASP A 138 -66.81 -45.96 11.59
C ASP A 138 -66.33 -44.54 12.01
N ILE A 139 -66.99 -43.88 12.97
CA ILE A 139 -66.63 -42.57 13.52
C ILE A 139 -65.20 -42.57 14.05
N SER A 140 -64.78 -43.67 14.70
CA SER A 140 -63.39 -43.81 15.15
C SER A 140 -62.39 -43.85 13.99
N LYS A 141 -62.78 -44.41 12.84
CA LYS A 141 -61.98 -44.47 11.60
C LYS A 141 -61.99 -43.12 10.87
N SER A 142 -63.14 -42.45 10.79
CA SER A 142 -63.25 -41.09 10.23
C SER A 142 -62.47 -40.05 11.04
N LEU A 143 -62.46 -40.16 12.38
CA LEU A 143 -61.62 -39.32 13.24
C LEU A 143 -60.13 -39.63 13.08
N ARG A 144 -59.75 -40.90 12.84
CA ARG A 144 -58.37 -41.28 12.49
C ARG A 144 -57.96 -40.70 11.13
N LEU A 145 -58.78 -40.87 10.10
CA LEU A 145 -58.53 -40.35 8.75
C LEU A 145 -58.48 -38.82 8.71
N SER A 146 -59.35 -38.13 9.46
CA SER A 146 -59.31 -36.67 9.56
C SER A 146 -58.04 -36.18 10.27
N ARG A 147 -57.59 -36.87 11.34
CA ARG A 147 -56.30 -36.59 12.00
C ARG A 147 -55.12 -36.89 11.08
N GLU A 148 -55.17 -37.98 10.32
CA GLU A 148 -54.13 -38.34 9.35
C GLU A 148 -54.04 -37.34 8.20
N ALA A 149 -55.18 -36.93 7.63
CA ALA A 149 -55.22 -35.92 6.58
C ALA A 149 -54.78 -34.54 7.09
N GLY A 150 -55.20 -34.13 8.29
CA GLY A 150 -54.69 -32.92 8.94
C GLY A 150 -53.17 -32.97 9.14
N ARG A 151 -52.62 -34.13 9.51
CA ARG A 151 -51.19 -34.36 9.62
C ARG A 151 -50.48 -34.31 8.26
N LEU A 152 -51.07 -34.86 7.20
CA LEU A 152 -50.50 -34.83 5.84
C LEU A 152 -50.48 -33.40 5.26
N VAL A 153 -51.59 -32.66 5.40
CA VAL A 153 -51.67 -31.26 4.97
C VAL A 153 -50.69 -30.40 5.77
N GLY A 154 -50.64 -30.57 7.10
CA GLY A 154 -49.67 -29.88 7.95
C GLY A 154 -48.22 -30.21 7.57
N SER A 155 -47.92 -31.47 7.27
CA SER A 155 -46.58 -31.90 6.83
C SER A 155 -46.19 -31.30 5.49
N ALA A 156 -47.12 -31.21 4.54
CA ALA A 156 -46.83 -30.64 3.23
C ALA A 156 -46.67 -29.12 3.27
N MET A 157 -47.48 -28.43 4.07
CA MET A 157 -47.32 -27.00 4.31
C MET A 157 -45.98 -26.71 4.99
N LEU A 158 -45.59 -27.51 5.99
CA LEU A 158 -44.28 -27.41 6.62
C LEU A 158 -43.15 -27.66 5.62
N ALA A 159 -43.25 -28.68 4.76
CA ALA A 159 -42.24 -28.97 3.75
C ALA A 159 -42.04 -27.80 2.76
N SER A 160 -43.14 -27.19 2.29
CA SER A 160 -43.10 -25.99 1.44
C SER A 160 -42.43 -24.81 2.15
N GLU A 161 -42.79 -24.57 3.41
CA GLU A 161 -42.18 -23.54 4.25
C GLU A 161 -40.68 -23.79 4.47
N CYS A 162 -40.28 -25.02 4.76
CA CYS A 162 -38.87 -25.37 4.96
C CYS A 162 -38.05 -25.25 3.68
N GLN A 163 -38.60 -25.60 2.51
CA GLN A 163 -37.93 -25.36 1.23
C GLN A 163 -37.73 -23.86 1.02
N ARG A 164 -38.76 -23.05 1.28
CA ARG A 164 -38.71 -21.60 1.15
C ARG A 164 -37.62 -20.98 2.06
N ILE A 165 -37.49 -21.45 3.30
CA ILE A 165 -36.41 -21.03 4.22
C ILE A 165 -35.03 -21.49 3.74
N ALA A 166 -34.93 -22.72 3.19
CA ALA A 166 -33.69 -23.22 2.62
C ALA A 166 -33.23 -22.32 1.45
N ASP A 167 -34.14 -21.99 0.53
CA ASP A 167 -33.88 -21.11 -0.62
C ASP A 167 -33.42 -19.71 -0.19
N TRP A 168 -34.07 -19.12 0.82
CA TRP A 168 -33.65 -17.84 1.41
C TRP A 168 -32.20 -17.91 1.91
N SER A 169 -31.87 -18.92 2.70
CA SER A 169 -30.53 -19.08 3.28
C SER A 169 -29.45 -19.41 2.26
N LYS A 170 -29.81 -20.08 1.15
CA LYS A 170 -28.90 -20.51 0.08
C LYS A 170 -28.25 -19.33 -0.64
N ARG A 171 -28.88 -18.15 -0.62
CA ARG A 171 -28.28 -16.91 -1.15
C ARG A 171 -26.92 -16.63 -0.54
N LEU A 172 -26.71 -16.91 0.75
CA LEU A 172 -25.42 -16.70 1.41
C LEU A 172 -24.32 -17.59 0.79
N GLU A 173 -24.64 -18.84 0.45
CA GLU A 173 -23.70 -19.74 -0.21
C GLU A 173 -23.44 -19.35 -1.66
N THR A 174 -24.45 -18.81 -2.35
CA THR A 174 -24.31 -18.29 -3.72
C THR A 174 -23.43 -17.04 -3.78
N GLU A 175 -23.59 -16.12 -2.83
CA GLU A 175 -22.82 -14.87 -2.75
C GLU A 175 -21.39 -15.10 -2.26
N TYR A 176 -21.15 -16.18 -1.51
CA TYR A 176 -19.86 -16.51 -0.93
C TYR A 176 -19.42 -17.96 -1.24
N PRO A 177 -19.21 -18.32 -2.51
CA PRO A 177 -18.97 -19.72 -2.92
C PRO A 177 -17.64 -20.29 -2.41
N LYS A 178 -16.72 -19.43 -1.97
CA LYS A 178 -15.41 -19.82 -1.41
C LYS A 178 -15.47 -20.13 0.09
N ASP A 179 -16.53 -19.72 0.78
CA ASP A 179 -16.66 -19.91 2.21
C ASP A 179 -17.28 -21.27 2.53
N ASN A 180 -16.59 -22.06 3.35
CA ASN A 180 -17.17 -23.27 3.91
C ASN A 180 -17.89 -22.93 5.21
N PHE A 181 -19.18 -22.59 5.13
CA PHE A 181 -19.99 -22.22 6.30
C PHE A 181 -20.11 -23.33 7.37
N TYR A 182 -19.84 -24.58 7.03
CA TYR A 182 -19.79 -25.69 7.99
C TYR A 182 -18.53 -25.66 8.87
N ARG A 183 -17.40 -25.19 8.34
CA ARG A 183 -16.11 -25.13 9.06
C ARG A 183 -15.74 -23.72 9.54
N THR A 184 -16.41 -22.70 9.02
CA THR A 184 -16.15 -21.31 9.37
C THR A 184 -16.69 -21.02 10.77
N THR A 185 -15.92 -20.33 11.61
CA THR A 185 -16.40 -19.95 12.93
C THR A 185 -17.54 -18.94 12.80
N ILE A 186 -18.52 -19.05 13.69
CA ILE A 186 -19.76 -18.27 13.64
C ILE A 186 -19.50 -16.75 13.61
N VAL A 187 -18.45 -16.28 14.28
CA VAL A 187 -18.03 -14.86 14.29
C VAL A 187 -17.73 -14.32 12.89
N HIS A 188 -17.17 -15.15 12.00
CA HIS A 188 -16.93 -14.76 10.60
C HIS A 188 -18.17 -14.90 9.70
N ILE A 189 -19.17 -15.67 10.14
CA ILE A 189 -20.43 -15.85 9.41
C ILE A 189 -21.38 -14.68 9.67
N TYR A 190 -21.42 -14.14 10.90
CA TYR A 190 -22.38 -13.09 11.28
C TYR A 190 -22.38 -11.85 10.37
N PRO A 191 -21.24 -11.22 10.02
CA PRO A 191 -21.23 -10.05 9.14
C PRO A 191 -21.73 -10.36 7.71
N LYS A 192 -21.70 -11.63 7.30
CA LYS A 192 -22.20 -12.08 5.99
C LYS A 192 -23.70 -12.42 6.10
N ALA A 193 -24.07 -13.20 7.11
CA ALA A 193 -25.44 -13.65 7.35
C ALA A 193 -26.41 -12.51 7.66
N VAL A 194 -25.95 -11.40 8.25
CA VAL A 194 -26.79 -10.22 8.48
C VAL A 194 -27.44 -9.71 7.17
N LYS A 195 -26.78 -9.91 6.04
CA LYS A 195 -27.26 -9.45 4.73
C LYS A 195 -28.52 -10.19 4.27
N LEU A 196 -28.75 -11.41 4.75
CA LEU A 196 -29.99 -12.17 4.50
C LEU A 196 -31.23 -11.47 5.06
N PHE A 197 -31.04 -10.60 6.06
CA PHE A 197 -32.11 -9.83 6.69
C PHE A 197 -32.37 -8.48 5.99
N GLY A 198 -31.56 -8.11 5.00
CA GLY A 198 -31.80 -6.95 4.15
C GLY A 198 -33.10 -7.08 3.36
N ASP A 199 -33.75 -5.96 3.07
CA ASP A 199 -35.09 -5.91 2.47
C ASP A 199 -35.23 -6.77 1.20
N GLU A 200 -34.26 -6.70 0.29
CA GLU A 200 -34.19 -7.44 -0.97
C GLU A 200 -34.05 -8.96 -0.79
N SER A 201 -33.56 -9.40 0.36
CA SER A 201 -33.38 -10.82 0.68
C SER A 201 -34.49 -11.34 1.60
N PHE A 202 -35.06 -10.49 2.45
CA PHE A 202 -35.97 -10.87 3.51
C PHE A 202 -37.45 -10.67 3.14
N VAL A 203 -37.80 -9.53 2.54
CA VAL A 203 -39.19 -9.18 2.21
C VAL A 203 -39.86 -10.22 1.29
N PRO A 204 -39.20 -10.80 0.26
CA PRO A 204 -39.82 -11.82 -0.59
C PRO A 204 -40.28 -13.07 0.16
N TYR A 205 -39.70 -13.35 1.33
CA TYR A 205 -39.96 -14.56 2.11
C TYR A 205 -40.89 -14.31 3.30
N PHE A 206 -40.90 -13.10 3.87
CA PHE A 206 -41.62 -12.77 5.10
C PHE A 206 -42.62 -11.61 4.95
N GLY A 207 -42.68 -10.95 3.79
CA GLY A 207 -43.70 -9.97 3.41
C GLY A 207 -43.50 -8.54 3.91
N LYS A 208 -42.58 -8.28 4.85
CA LYS A 208 -42.21 -6.92 5.29
C LYS A 208 -40.75 -6.85 5.78
N PRO A 209 -40.16 -5.66 5.93
CA PRO A 209 -38.80 -5.49 6.42
C PRO A 209 -38.59 -6.06 7.83
N TYR A 210 -37.39 -6.60 8.09
CA TYR A 210 -37.08 -7.26 9.36
C TYR A 210 -37.23 -6.34 10.58
N ASP A 211 -36.79 -5.09 10.47
CA ASP A 211 -36.88 -4.05 11.50
C ASP A 211 -38.32 -3.61 11.81
N GLN A 212 -39.31 -4.01 10.99
CA GLN A 212 -40.73 -3.70 11.18
C GLN A 212 -41.51 -4.84 11.87
N PHE A 213 -40.87 -5.96 12.23
CA PHE A 213 -41.52 -7.01 13.00
C PHE A 213 -41.52 -6.71 14.50
N GLY A 214 -42.65 -6.92 15.16
CA GLY A 214 -42.75 -6.93 16.62
C GLY A 214 -42.11 -8.18 17.24
N ASP A 215 -41.82 -8.13 18.55
CA ASP A 215 -41.20 -9.25 19.28
C ASP A 215 -42.01 -10.55 19.16
N THR A 216 -43.33 -10.44 19.35
CA THR A 216 -44.25 -11.58 19.26
C THR A 216 -44.30 -12.17 17.85
N GLU A 217 -44.17 -11.35 16.81
CA GLU A 217 -44.19 -11.83 15.42
C GLU A 217 -42.91 -12.61 15.09
N LEU A 218 -41.73 -12.08 15.46
CA LEU A 218 -40.46 -12.79 15.26
C LEU A 218 -40.39 -14.10 16.06
N GLU A 219 -40.85 -14.07 17.31
CA GLU A 219 -40.91 -15.29 18.14
C GLU A 219 -41.89 -16.31 17.56
N GLY A 220 -43.00 -15.84 16.97
CA GLY A 220 -43.94 -16.67 16.21
C GLY A 220 -43.28 -17.34 15.00
N ILE A 221 -42.51 -16.61 14.20
CA ILE A 221 -41.74 -17.16 13.07
C ILE A 221 -40.74 -18.22 13.55
N TRP A 222 -40.04 -17.96 14.66
CA TRP A 222 -39.12 -18.92 15.25
C TRP A 222 -39.83 -20.23 15.63
N LYS A 223 -40.90 -20.16 16.44
CA LYS A 223 -41.59 -21.33 17.00
C LYS A 223 -42.37 -22.13 15.95
N ASN A 224 -42.99 -21.43 14.99
CA ASN A 224 -43.94 -22.06 14.07
C ASN A 224 -43.30 -22.48 12.75
N VAL A 225 -42.18 -21.86 12.35
CA VAL A 225 -41.54 -22.12 11.05
C VAL A 225 -40.11 -22.63 11.26
N LEU A 226 -39.21 -21.76 11.75
CA LEU A 226 -37.77 -22.07 11.75
C LEU A 226 -37.41 -23.26 12.64
N SER A 227 -37.95 -23.34 13.86
CA SER A 227 -37.63 -24.44 14.77
C SER A 227 -38.12 -25.77 14.22
N GLN A 228 -39.31 -25.79 13.60
CA GLN A 228 -39.86 -27.01 12.98
C GLN A 228 -38.97 -27.46 11.82
N CYS A 229 -38.54 -26.54 10.94
CA CYS A 229 -37.65 -26.85 9.84
C CYS A 229 -36.27 -27.35 10.29
N PHE A 230 -35.69 -26.74 11.32
CA PHE A 230 -34.39 -27.14 11.85
C PHE A 230 -34.41 -28.47 12.61
N THR A 231 -35.58 -28.93 13.06
CA THR A 231 -35.76 -30.24 13.71
C THR A 231 -36.36 -31.30 12.80
N SER A 232 -36.89 -30.94 11.64
CA SER A 232 -37.49 -31.87 10.69
C SER A 232 -36.45 -32.86 10.18
N PRO A 233 -36.66 -34.18 10.32
CA PRO A 233 -35.72 -35.20 9.84
C PRO A 233 -35.40 -35.08 8.35
N GLU A 234 -36.39 -34.69 7.54
CA GLU A 234 -36.26 -34.55 6.08
C GLU A 234 -35.35 -33.37 5.69
N TYR A 235 -35.40 -32.26 6.44
CA TYR A 235 -34.68 -31.04 6.13
C TYR A 235 -33.42 -30.80 6.98
N ARG A 236 -33.15 -31.67 7.96
CA ARG A 236 -32.01 -31.53 8.88
C ARG A 236 -30.67 -31.40 8.15
N GLY A 237 -30.50 -32.11 7.02
CA GLY A 237 -29.31 -32.04 6.19
C GLY A 237 -29.14 -30.71 5.43
N SER A 238 -30.24 -30.01 5.17
CA SER A 238 -30.23 -28.71 4.48
C SER A 238 -29.91 -27.54 5.41
N PHE A 239 -30.00 -27.73 6.74
CA PHE A 239 -29.84 -26.69 7.77
C PHE A 239 -28.68 -26.98 8.73
N THR A 240 -27.47 -27.14 8.18
CA THR A 240 -26.28 -27.48 8.97
C THR A 240 -25.78 -26.33 9.83
N TRP A 241 -25.39 -25.21 9.20
CA TRP A 241 -24.89 -24.01 9.88
C TRP A 241 -26.04 -23.02 10.19
N GLN A 242 -27.09 -23.05 9.39
CA GLN A 242 -28.24 -22.15 9.44
C GLN A 242 -28.89 -22.14 10.82
N ARG A 243 -29.02 -23.32 11.46
CA ARG A 243 -29.63 -23.43 12.79
C ARG A 243 -28.89 -22.61 13.84
N ALA A 244 -27.56 -22.61 13.81
CA ALA A 244 -26.73 -21.90 14.79
C ALA A 244 -26.71 -20.38 14.58
N VAL A 245 -26.94 -19.94 13.34
CA VAL A 245 -26.82 -18.53 12.92
C VAL A 245 -28.18 -17.86 12.75
N LEU A 246 -29.03 -18.40 11.88
CA LEU A 246 -30.29 -17.77 11.46
C LEU A 246 -31.38 -17.82 12.52
N GLY A 247 -31.31 -18.74 13.48
CA GLY A 247 -32.30 -18.83 14.55
C GLY A 247 -32.20 -17.70 15.58
N ARG A 248 -30.99 -17.18 15.83
CA ARG A 248 -30.74 -16.25 16.94
C ARG A 248 -31.45 -14.90 16.82
N PRO A 249 -31.52 -14.24 15.65
CA PRO A 249 -32.22 -12.97 15.52
C PRO A 249 -33.72 -13.05 15.85
N PHE A 250 -34.33 -14.22 15.69
CA PHE A 250 -35.74 -14.47 16.02
C PHE A 250 -35.98 -14.88 17.49
N GLN A 251 -34.92 -15.11 18.28
CA GLN A 251 -35.02 -15.49 19.68
C GLN A 251 -34.87 -14.26 20.58
N LEU A 252 -35.91 -13.90 21.33
CA LEU A 252 -35.92 -12.72 22.22
C LEU A 252 -34.91 -12.79 23.37
N ARG A 253 -34.47 -14.00 23.76
CA ARG A 253 -33.63 -14.25 24.96
C ARG A 253 -32.27 -14.90 24.65
N GLY A 254 -31.82 -14.91 23.39
CA GLY A 254 -30.64 -15.67 22.98
C GLY A 254 -29.52 -14.84 22.35
N GLY A 255 -28.31 -14.92 22.93
CA GLY A 255 -27.04 -14.50 22.30
C GLY A 255 -26.69 -13.00 22.38
N ILE A 256 -25.42 -12.70 22.65
CA ILE A 256 -24.93 -11.33 22.79
C ILE A 256 -24.58 -10.71 21.41
N GLU A 257 -24.07 -11.52 20.48
CA GLU A 257 -23.39 -10.99 19.28
C GLU A 257 -24.27 -10.84 18.03
N PHE A 258 -25.28 -11.69 17.87
CA PHE A 258 -26.15 -11.74 16.68
C PHE A 258 -27.63 -11.88 17.09
N ASN A 259 -28.11 -10.87 17.82
CA ASN A 259 -29.48 -10.78 18.30
C ASN A 259 -30.31 -9.80 17.46
N ARG A 260 -31.61 -9.75 17.76
CA ARG A 260 -32.58 -8.86 17.10
C ARG A 260 -32.07 -7.43 16.96
N ALA A 261 -31.67 -6.79 18.06
CA ALA A 261 -31.31 -5.37 18.06
C ALA A 261 -30.15 -5.07 17.10
N ARG A 262 -29.10 -5.90 17.13
CA ARG A 262 -27.96 -5.76 16.22
C ARG A 262 -28.33 -6.00 14.76
N VAL A 263 -29.14 -7.02 14.49
CA VAL A 263 -29.60 -7.30 13.12
C VAL A 263 -30.49 -6.16 12.61
N SER A 264 -31.45 -5.67 13.38
CA SER A 264 -32.29 -4.53 12.98
C SER A 264 -31.47 -3.28 12.67
N GLN A 265 -30.48 -2.94 13.51
CA GLN A 265 -29.57 -1.81 13.25
C GLN A 265 -28.78 -2.01 11.94
N ALA A 266 -28.27 -3.22 11.71
CA ALA A 266 -27.55 -3.53 10.48
C ALA A 266 -28.45 -3.48 9.23
N VAL A 267 -29.71 -3.93 9.31
CA VAL A 267 -30.67 -3.83 8.20
C VAL A 267 -30.94 -2.36 7.83
N VAL A 268 -31.12 -1.49 8.83
CA VAL A 268 -31.28 -0.05 8.61
C VAL A 268 -30.02 0.53 7.94
N ALA A 269 -28.83 0.22 8.46
CA ALA A 269 -27.58 0.68 7.88
C ALA A 269 -27.41 0.22 6.42
N MET A 270 -27.72 -1.05 6.12
CA MET A 270 -27.69 -1.58 4.75
C MET A 270 -28.65 -0.86 3.81
N ARG A 271 -29.88 -0.54 4.29
CA ARG A 271 -30.86 0.22 3.52
C ARG A 271 -30.34 1.62 3.20
N ASP A 272 -29.72 2.29 4.18
CA ASP A 272 -29.11 3.61 4.01
C ASP A 272 -27.93 3.55 3.03
N GLY A 273 -27.02 2.59 3.19
CA GLY A 273 -25.88 2.39 2.30
C GLY A 273 -26.30 2.11 0.85
N ARG A 274 -27.33 1.29 0.63
CA ARG A 274 -27.86 1.06 -0.73
C ARG A 274 -28.47 2.30 -1.36
N ARG A 275 -29.19 3.12 -0.57
CA ARG A 275 -29.71 4.41 -1.07
C ARG A 275 -28.57 5.35 -1.46
N GLU A 276 -27.52 5.42 -0.63
CA GLU A 276 -26.34 6.22 -0.94
C GLU A 276 -25.61 5.71 -2.19
N LEU A 277 -25.49 4.40 -2.37
CA LEU A 277 -24.88 3.82 -3.57
C LEU A 277 -25.69 4.05 -4.83
N ALA A 278 -27.01 3.98 -4.75
CA ALA A 278 -27.89 4.35 -5.86
C ALA A 278 -27.69 5.83 -6.25
N GLN A 279 -27.50 6.72 -5.28
CA GLN A 279 -27.16 8.12 -5.55
C GLN A 279 -25.79 8.26 -6.21
N ILE A 280 -24.78 7.53 -5.72
CA ILE A 280 -23.45 7.51 -6.32
C ILE A 280 -23.55 7.05 -7.78
N GLN A 281 -24.21 5.91 -8.04
CA GLN A 281 -24.39 5.37 -9.39
C GLN A 281 -25.15 6.31 -10.32
N ALA A 282 -26.15 7.04 -9.80
CA ALA A 282 -26.87 8.05 -10.57
C ALA A 282 -26.01 9.28 -10.91
N GLU A 283 -25.02 9.60 -10.08
CA GLU A 283 -24.11 10.73 -10.29
C GLU A 283 -23.02 10.41 -11.32
N LEU A 284 -22.53 9.17 -11.38
CA LEU A 284 -21.38 8.76 -12.22
C LEU A 284 -21.49 9.13 -13.72
N PRO A 285 -22.64 8.96 -14.41
CA PRO A 285 -22.78 9.35 -15.82
C PRO A 285 -22.63 10.86 -16.05
N SER A 286 -22.94 11.69 -15.05
CA SER A 286 -22.92 13.15 -15.15
C SER A 286 -21.54 13.77 -14.95
N LEU A 287 -20.55 13.00 -14.48
CA LEU A 287 -19.23 13.54 -14.19
C LEU A 287 -18.54 14.03 -15.49
N PRO A 288 -18.02 15.27 -15.52
CA PRO A 288 -17.33 15.80 -16.69
C PRO A 288 -15.96 15.14 -16.87
N GLY A 289 -15.49 15.03 -18.11
CA GLY A 289 -14.09 14.67 -18.41
C GLY A 289 -13.17 15.84 -18.15
N SER A 290 -12.92 16.16 -16.88
CA SER A 290 -12.08 17.28 -16.45
C SER A 290 -11.42 16.96 -15.13
N SER A 291 -10.42 17.76 -14.73
CA SER A 291 -9.80 17.67 -13.40
C SER A 291 -10.82 17.60 -12.26
N ALA A 292 -11.82 18.50 -12.27
CA ALA A 292 -12.90 18.53 -11.28
C ALA A 292 -13.76 17.26 -11.27
N GLY A 293 -14.02 16.67 -12.45
CA GLY A 293 -14.76 15.42 -12.57
C GLY A 293 -14.00 14.22 -12.02
N LEU A 294 -12.69 14.16 -12.24
CA LEU A 294 -11.83 13.12 -11.67
C LEU A 294 -11.71 13.25 -10.14
N ASP A 295 -11.57 14.47 -9.62
CA ASP A 295 -11.54 14.71 -8.17
C ASP A 295 -12.87 14.30 -7.52
N ARG A 296 -13.99 14.62 -8.18
CA ARG A 296 -15.31 14.20 -7.73
C ARG A 296 -15.47 12.68 -7.77
N LEU A 297 -14.99 12.02 -8.82
CA LEU A 297 -14.98 10.55 -8.90
C LEU A 297 -14.21 9.93 -7.74
N ASN A 298 -13.01 10.43 -7.43
CA ASN A 298 -12.20 9.91 -6.31
C ASN A 298 -12.93 10.06 -4.96
N ALA A 299 -13.67 11.16 -4.77
CA ALA A 299 -14.50 11.34 -3.58
C ALA A 299 -15.66 10.32 -3.52
N LEU A 300 -16.31 10.05 -4.67
CA LEU A 300 -17.38 9.05 -4.77
C LEU A 300 -16.86 7.62 -4.54
N GLU A 301 -15.68 7.28 -5.04
CA GLU A 301 -15.02 6.00 -4.78
C GLU A 301 -14.71 5.82 -3.29
N GLY A 302 -14.21 6.86 -2.62
CA GLY A 302 -13.97 6.85 -1.17
C GLY A 302 -15.24 6.58 -0.36
N ARG A 303 -16.35 7.23 -0.74
CA ARG A 303 -17.68 6.99 -0.14
C ARG A 303 -18.17 5.56 -0.41
N ALA A 304 -18.15 5.11 -1.67
CA ALA A 304 -18.56 3.76 -2.05
C ALA A 304 -17.76 2.67 -1.29
N LYS A 305 -16.45 2.87 -1.13
CA LYS A 305 -15.59 1.95 -0.38
C LYS A 305 -16.02 1.81 1.08
N SER A 306 -16.45 2.89 1.73
CA SER A 306 -16.93 2.85 3.12
C SER A 306 -18.24 2.07 3.30
N LEU A 307 -19.00 1.88 2.21
CA LEU A 307 -20.29 1.17 2.21
C LEU A 307 -20.14 -0.31 1.82
N ARG A 308 -18.96 -0.74 1.37
CA ARG A 308 -18.73 -2.06 0.76
C ARG A 308 -19.16 -3.21 1.68
N ASP A 309 -18.87 -3.13 2.97
CA ASP A 309 -19.16 -4.21 3.93
C ASP A 309 -20.67 -4.42 4.15
N GLN A 310 -21.49 -3.43 3.79
CA GLN A 310 -22.95 -3.46 3.88
C GLN A 310 -23.61 -4.13 2.66
N LEU A 311 -22.85 -4.38 1.59
CA LEU A 311 -23.36 -4.90 0.32
C LEU A 311 -23.08 -6.38 0.12
N TRP A 312 -23.94 -7.03 -0.66
CA TRP A 312 -23.61 -8.32 -1.25
C TRP A 312 -22.41 -8.22 -2.21
N PRO A 313 -21.54 -9.26 -2.29
CA PRO A 313 -20.47 -9.31 -3.28
C PRO A 313 -20.93 -9.04 -4.72
N SER A 314 -22.12 -9.55 -5.11
CA SER A 314 -22.71 -9.25 -6.42
C SER A 314 -23.01 -7.76 -6.62
N GLU A 315 -23.52 -7.07 -5.59
CA GLU A 315 -23.78 -5.63 -5.59
C GLU A 315 -22.48 -4.82 -5.66
N GLN A 316 -21.43 -5.25 -4.93
CA GLN A 316 -20.11 -4.63 -4.97
C GLN A 316 -19.53 -4.62 -6.39
N GLY A 317 -19.63 -5.76 -7.09
CA GLY A 317 -19.14 -5.89 -8.47
C GLY A 317 -19.81 -4.91 -9.44
N GLY A 318 -21.11 -4.66 -9.29
CA GLY A 318 -21.82 -3.68 -10.12
C GLY A 318 -21.37 -2.23 -9.90
N VAL A 319 -21.15 -1.84 -8.63
CA VAL A 319 -20.64 -0.51 -8.28
C VAL A 319 -19.21 -0.33 -8.76
N GLU A 320 -18.35 -1.32 -8.56
CA GLU A 320 -16.95 -1.29 -8.99
C GLU A 320 -16.81 -1.21 -10.51
N ALA A 321 -17.64 -1.95 -11.26
CA ALA A 321 -17.70 -1.85 -12.71
C ALA A 321 -18.11 -0.44 -13.17
N ALA A 322 -19.12 0.16 -12.52
CA ALA A 322 -19.57 1.52 -12.86
C ALA A 322 -18.52 2.59 -12.54
N LEU A 323 -17.85 2.49 -11.38
CA LEU A 323 -16.75 3.39 -10.99
C LEU A 323 -15.58 3.26 -11.96
N SER A 324 -15.19 2.02 -12.30
CA SER A 324 -14.10 1.75 -13.25
C SER A 324 -14.41 2.29 -14.65
N ALA A 325 -15.61 2.02 -15.19
CA ALA A 325 -16.02 2.56 -16.48
C ALA A 325 -16.03 4.10 -16.50
N THR A 326 -16.47 4.71 -15.39
CA THR A 326 -16.47 6.16 -15.24
C THR A 326 -15.04 6.71 -15.16
N ARG A 327 -14.16 6.04 -14.42
CA ARG A 327 -12.73 6.38 -14.33
C ARG A 327 -12.08 6.42 -15.70
N THR A 328 -12.25 5.37 -16.51
CA THR A 328 -11.73 5.33 -17.89
C THR A 328 -12.23 6.51 -18.73
N ARG A 329 -13.52 6.88 -18.59
CA ARG A 329 -14.13 8.00 -19.33
C ARG A 329 -13.61 9.37 -18.90
N VAL A 330 -13.38 9.60 -17.60
CA VAL A 330 -13.02 10.93 -17.06
C VAL A 330 -11.51 11.14 -16.92
N ALA A 331 -10.73 10.08 -16.72
CA ALA A 331 -9.30 10.16 -16.41
C ALA A 331 -8.49 10.72 -17.58
N GLU A 332 -8.74 10.26 -18.81
CA GLU A 332 -7.95 10.71 -19.97
C GLU A 332 -8.13 12.20 -20.26
N PRO A 333 -9.36 12.76 -20.39
CA PRO A 333 -9.53 14.20 -20.62
C PRO A 333 -9.01 15.06 -19.46
N ALA A 334 -9.21 14.61 -18.20
CA ALA A 334 -8.70 15.30 -17.02
C ALA A 334 -7.17 15.37 -17.00
N LEU A 335 -6.50 14.27 -17.38
CA LEU A 335 -5.05 14.22 -17.48
C LEU A 335 -4.56 15.05 -18.68
N ALA A 336 -5.26 15.00 -19.80
CA ALA A 336 -4.96 15.80 -20.99
C ALA A 336 -4.91 17.30 -20.65
N GLU A 337 -5.94 17.79 -19.95
CA GLU A 337 -6.04 19.18 -19.47
C GLU A 337 -4.80 19.58 -18.64
N LYS A 338 -4.48 18.78 -17.61
CA LYS A 338 -3.34 19.04 -16.71
C LYS A 338 -1.99 18.99 -17.43
N ILE A 339 -1.73 17.92 -18.19
CA ILE A 339 -0.45 17.76 -18.90
C ILE A 339 -0.30 18.84 -19.98
N ASN A 340 -1.36 19.20 -20.71
CA ASN A 340 -1.26 20.24 -21.73
C ASN A 340 -0.93 21.61 -21.11
N ALA A 341 -1.52 21.96 -19.97
CA ALA A 341 -1.18 23.18 -19.23
C ALA A 341 0.30 23.17 -18.78
N GLU A 342 0.74 22.08 -18.14
CA GLU A 342 2.14 21.91 -17.70
C GLU A 342 3.13 22.00 -18.88
N LEU A 343 2.82 21.37 -20.03
CA LEU A 343 3.65 21.43 -21.23
C LEU A 343 3.74 22.84 -21.83
N ALA A 344 2.67 23.64 -21.72
CA ALA A 344 2.62 25.01 -22.22
C ALA A 344 3.43 25.97 -21.34
N GLU A 345 3.35 25.81 -20.02
CA GLU A 345 4.01 26.65 -19.03
C GLU A 345 5.48 26.30 -18.82
N ALA A 346 5.88 25.04 -19.05
CA ALA A 346 7.23 24.57 -18.80
C ALA A 346 8.28 25.31 -19.66
N ARG A 347 9.15 26.05 -18.97
CA ARG A 347 10.32 26.74 -19.52
C ARG A 347 11.51 26.63 -18.57
N GLY A 348 12.72 26.68 -19.14
CA GLY A 348 13.96 26.65 -18.36
C GLY A 348 14.13 25.39 -17.52
N TYR A 349 15.12 25.40 -16.64
CA TYR A 349 15.49 24.23 -15.83
C TYR A 349 14.33 23.77 -14.93
N ASP A 350 13.67 24.70 -14.25
CA ASP A 350 12.58 24.38 -13.33
C ASP A 350 11.37 23.79 -14.06
N GLY A 351 11.06 24.26 -15.27
CA GLY A 351 10.02 23.68 -16.11
C GLY A 351 10.34 22.25 -16.55
N ALA A 352 11.58 21.96 -16.95
CA ALA A 352 12.00 20.60 -17.29
C ALA A 352 11.90 19.66 -16.06
N LEU A 353 12.28 20.15 -14.89
CA LEU A 353 12.21 19.39 -13.63
C LEU A 353 10.76 19.14 -13.19
N ALA A 354 9.89 20.15 -13.31
CA ALA A 354 8.47 20.03 -13.03
C ALA A 354 7.81 18.97 -13.93
N LEU A 355 8.11 18.98 -15.24
CA LEU A 355 7.63 17.96 -16.18
C LEU A 355 8.12 16.55 -15.83
N LYS A 356 9.39 16.40 -15.41
CA LYS A 356 9.92 15.10 -14.98
C LYS A 356 9.17 14.56 -13.76
N ARG A 357 8.88 15.44 -12.79
CA ARG A 357 8.13 15.10 -11.57
C ARG A 357 6.66 14.79 -11.82
N SER A 358 6.06 15.48 -12.79
CA SER A 358 4.65 15.30 -13.20
C SER A 358 4.32 13.83 -13.53
N LEU A 359 5.22 13.12 -14.23
CA LEU A 359 5.04 11.68 -14.51
C LEU A 359 4.87 10.82 -13.25
N SER A 360 5.61 11.16 -12.19
CA SER A 360 5.48 10.46 -10.89
C SER A 360 4.23 10.90 -10.14
N GLN A 361 3.89 12.19 -10.20
CA GLN A 361 2.71 12.76 -9.55
C GLN A 361 1.40 12.18 -10.11
N HIS A 362 1.33 11.96 -11.42
CA HIS A 362 0.13 11.42 -12.09
C HIS A 362 0.17 9.90 -12.31
N ARG A 363 1.07 9.18 -11.62
CA ARG A 363 1.31 7.74 -11.82
C ARG A 363 0.04 6.89 -11.71
N GLU A 364 -0.81 7.16 -10.72
CA GLU A 364 -2.04 6.39 -10.51
C GLU A 364 -3.06 6.61 -11.64
N VAL A 365 -3.20 7.84 -12.11
CA VAL A 365 -4.09 8.19 -13.23
C VAL A 365 -3.56 7.56 -14.51
N LEU A 366 -2.25 7.70 -14.79
CA LEU A 366 -1.57 7.07 -15.93
C LEU A 366 -1.72 5.54 -15.93
N ALA A 367 -1.72 4.91 -14.76
CA ALA A 367 -1.91 3.46 -14.63
C ALA A 367 -3.34 2.98 -14.98
N SER A 368 -4.33 3.88 -14.92
CA SER A 368 -5.71 3.59 -15.31
C SER A 368 -5.99 3.77 -16.80
N LEU A 369 -5.06 4.35 -17.55
CA LEU A 369 -5.22 4.60 -18.99
C LEU A 369 -4.77 3.40 -19.84
N ALA A 370 -5.25 3.36 -21.09
CA ALA A 370 -4.75 2.41 -22.08
C ALA A 370 -3.22 2.60 -22.28
N PRO A 371 -2.44 1.50 -22.45
CA PRO A 371 -0.99 1.58 -22.59
C PRO A 371 -0.50 2.52 -23.71
N GLU A 372 -1.26 2.66 -24.78
CA GLU A 372 -0.98 3.52 -25.94
C GLU A 372 -1.10 5.00 -25.55
N VAL A 373 -2.18 5.36 -24.85
CA VAL A 373 -2.44 6.72 -24.37
C VAL A 373 -1.38 7.15 -23.37
N ARG A 374 -1.05 6.26 -22.41
CA ARG A 374 0.03 6.49 -21.44
C ARG A 374 1.36 6.77 -22.13
N ARG A 375 1.78 5.91 -23.07
CA ARG A 375 3.02 6.10 -23.84
C ARG A 375 3.01 7.42 -24.61
N GLY A 376 1.88 7.82 -25.16
CA GLY A 376 1.73 9.12 -25.83
C GLY A 376 2.04 10.31 -24.93
N TYR A 377 1.53 10.34 -23.70
CA TYR A 377 1.85 11.39 -22.73
C TYR A 377 3.32 11.37 -22.28
N GLU A 378 3.86 10.19 -21.98
CA GLU A 378 5.27 10.01 -21.61
C GLU A 378 6.20 10.55 -22.71
N GLN A 379 5.93 10.21 -23.97
CA GLN A 379 6.71 10.70 -25.12
C GLN A 379 6.62 12.22 -25.28
N ARG A 380 5.43 12.82 -25.17
CA ARG A 380 5.26 14.28 -25.29
C ARG A 380 6.01 15.03 -24.19
N ILE A 381 5.96 14.52 -22.96
CA ILE A 381 6.70 15.08 -21.82
C ILE A 381 8.21 14.96 -22.06
N GLN A 382 8.70 13.79 -22.48
CA GLN A 382 10.13 13.59 -22.75
C GLN A 382 10.63 14.47 -23.91
N GLN A 383 9.84 14.62 -24.97
CA GLN A 383 10.16 15.51 -26.09
C GLN A 383 10.26 16.98 -25.63
N LYS A 384 9.32 17.43 -24.80
CA LYS A 384 9.34 18.79 -24.26
C LYS A 384 10.54 19.01 -23.33
N ILE A 385 10.84 18.06 -22.43
CA ILE A 385 12.03 18.09 -21.57
C ILE A 385 13.29 18.17 -22.43
N SER A 386 13.42 17.30 -23.44
CA SER A 386 14.56 17.29 -24.36
C SER A 386 14.73 18.65 -25.07
N GLY A 387 13.65 19.23 -25.59
CA GLY A 387 13.69 20.53 -26.26
C GLY A 387 14.12 21.68 -25.34
N ILE A 388 13.63 21.70 -24.10
CA ILE A 388 14.07 22.68 -23.08
C ILE A 388 15.55 22.48 -22.76
N LEU A 389 15.98 21.23 -22.53
CA LEU A 389 17.35 20.92 -22.19
C LEU A 389 18.32 21.26 -23.31
N THR A 390 18.01 20.98 -24.57
CA THR A 390 18.87 21.37 -25.71
C THR A 390 19.21 22.86 -25.66
N SER A 391 18.21 23.72 -25.49
CA SER A 391 18.44 25.18 -25.40
C SER A 391 19.29 25.58 -24.19
N LEU A 392 19.08 24.94 -23.03
CA LEU A 392 19.88 25.21 -21.82
C LEU A 392 21.33 24.72 -21.98
N ILE A 393 21.52 23.55 -22.60
CA ILE A 393 22.82 22.93 -22.85
C ILE A 393 23.60 23.71 -23.90
N ASP A 394 22.96 24.30 -24.90
CA ASP A 394 23.62 25.20 -25.85
C ASP A 394 24.23 26.43 -25.14
N ALA A 395 23.51 26.99 -24.16
CA ALA A 395 24.02 28.09 -23.34
C ALA A 395 25.21 27.64 -22.46
N GLU A 396 25.15 26.44 -21.88
CA GLU A 396 26.27 25.87 -21.13
C GLU A 396 27.48 25.55 -22.03
N ALA A 397 27.24 25.11 -23.27
CA ALA A 397 28.28 24.87 -24.26
C ALA A 397 29.00 26.17 -24.66
N ALA A 398 28.26 27.29 -24.76
CA ALA A 398 28.85 28.60 -24.99
C ALA A 398 29.76 29.03 -23.82
N LYS A 399 29.33 28.82 -22.57
CA LYS A 399 30.17 29.07 -21.38
C LYS A 399 31.43 28.19 -21.37
N LEU A 400 31.27 26.91 -21.72
CA LEU A 400 32.41 26.00 -21.86
C LEU A 400 33.42 26.50 -22.91
N GLY A 401 32.94 27.10 -24.00
CA GLY A 401 33.78 27.77 -25.00
C GLY A 401 34.68 28.85 -24.40
N GLN A 402 34.18 29.60 -23.40
CA GLN A 402 34.86 30.73 -22.77
C GLN A 402 35.86 30.35 -21.66
N VAL A 403 35.89 29.09 -21.22
CA VAL A 403 36.81 28.62 -20.16
C VAL A 403 38.29 28.92 -20.48
N GLY A 404 38.67 29.01 -21.75
CA GLY A 404 40.04 29.30 -22.19
C GLY A 404 41.00 28.11 -22.04
N GLY A 405 42.31 28.37 -22.13
CA GLY A 405 43.39 27.38 -21.97
C GLY A 405 44.31 27.69 -20.80
N GLY A 406 45.38 26.90 -20.66
CA GLY A 406 46.39 27.05 -19.60
C GLY A 406 45.83 26.79 -18.19
N LEU A 407 46.58 27.20 -17.16
CA LEU A 407 46.19 26.96 -15.78
C LEU A 407 44.87 27.65 -15.40
N ALA A 408 44.68 28.91 -15.81
CA ALA A 408 43.44 29.63 -15.55
C ALA A 408 42.23 28.91 -16.20
N GLY A 409 42.40 28.33 -17.39
CA GLY A 409 41.38 27.50 -18.02
C GLY A 409 41.12 26.18 -17.29
N LEU A 410 42.16 25.59 -16.71
CA LEU A 410 42.04 24.37 -15.90
C LEU A 410 41.21 24.62 -14.63
N GLU A 411 41.49 25.71 -13.91
CA GLU A 411 40.74 26.08 -12.70
C GLU A 411 39.27 26.44 -13.02
N ARG A 412 39.06 27.30 -14.04
CA ARG A 412 37.69 27.66 -14.49
C ARG A 412 36.92 26.45 -14.99
N GLY A 413 37.58 25.52 -15.67
CA GLY A 413 36.97 24.29 -16.17
C GLY A 413 36.48 23.39 -15.04
N ALA A 414 37.28 23.21 -13.99
CA ALA A 414 36.88 22.43 -12.81
C ALA A 414 35.69 23.06 -12.08
N MET A 415 35.65 24.39 -11.96
CA MET A 415 34.52 25.11 -11.39
C MET A 415 33.26 24.95 -12.23
N TRP A 416 33.35 25.20 -13.54
CA TRP A 416 32.24 25.01 -14.49
C TRP A 416 31.68 23.59 -14.41
N TYR A 417 32.54 22.56 -14.36
CA TYR A 417 32.10 21.17 -14.29
C TYR A 417 31.30 20.85 -13.04
N ARG A 418 31.76 21.34 -11.87
CA ARG A 418 31.03 21.15 -10.61
C ARG A 418 29.65 21.81 -10.65
N GLU A 419 29.55 23.01 -11.20
CA GLU A 419 28.27 23.71 -11.37
C GLU A 419 27.36 22.97 -12.36
N PHE A 420 27.91 22.55 -13.50
CA PHE A 420 27.20 21.78 -14.52
C PHE A 420 26.66 20.46 -13.97
N ARG A 421 27.51 19.63 -13.36
CA ARG A 421 27.11 18.35 -12.76
C ARG A 421 26.20 18.54 -11.56
N GLY A 422 26.42 19.57 -10.74
CA GLY A 422 25.53 19.90 -9.62
C GLY A 422 24.11 20.23 -10.09
N ARG A 423 24.00 20.92 -11.22
CA ARG A 423 22.70 21.30 -11.80
C ARG A 423 22.04 20.16 -12.59
N TYR A 424 22.76 19.51 -13.49
CA TYR A 424 22.16 18.54 -14.43
C TYR A 424 22.42 17.08 -14.07
N GLY A 425 23.50 16.77 -13.36
CA GLY A 425 23.98 15.40 -13.15
C GLY A 425 23.13 14.53 -12.22
N LYS A 426 22.16 15.09 -11.48
CA LYS A 426 21.23 14.29 -10.66
C LYS A 426 19.96 13.92 -11.44
N GLU A 427 19.34 14.91 -12.07
CA GLU A 427 18.00 14.78 -12.63
C GLU A 427 18.00 14.58 -14.15
N PHE A 428 19.11 14.82 -14.85
CA PHE A 428 19.15 14.81 -16.31
C PHE A 428 20.41 14.11 -16.86
N ASP A 429 21.10 13.31 -16.05
CA ASP A 429 22.30 12.57 -16.46
C ASP A 429 22.01 11.54 -17.57
N ASP A 430 20.76 11.12 -17.71
CA ASP A 430 20.29 10.21 -18.75
C ASP A 430 20.02 10.89 -20.10
N GLN A 431 19.99 12.22 -20.13
CA GLN A 431 19.61 12.97 -21.31
C GLN A 431 20.81 13.12 -22.27
N THR A 432 20.62 12.74 -23.54
CA THR A 432 21.65 12.79 -24.58
C THR A 432 22.41 14.14 -24.67
N PRO A 433 21.76 15.32 -24.68
CA PRO A 433 22.49 16.59 -24.77
C PRO A 433 23.38 16.84 -23.53
N VAL A 434 22.97 16.40 -22.34
CA VAL A 434 23.76 16.55 -21.11
C VAL A 434 25.03 15.69 -21.18
N ARG A 435 24.89 14.41 -21.55
CA ARG A 435 26.02 13.49 -21.72
C ARG A 435 27.00 13.96 -22.79
N ALA A 436 26.50 14.40 -23.93
CA ALA A 436 27.36 14.88 -25.02
C ALA A 436 28.20 16.10 -24.60
N LEU A 437 27.64 17.02 -23.82
CA LEU A 437 28.39 18.16 -23.30
C LEU A 437 29.39 17.75 -22.20
N ASP A 438 29.04 16.77 -21.37
CA ASP A 438 29.94 16.16 -20.38
C ASP A 438 31.18 15.55 -21.05
N ASP A 439 30.97 14.73 -22.07
CA ASP A 439 32.03 14.08 -22.85
C ASP A 439 32.94 15.11 -23.52
N ARG A 440 32.33 16.13 -24.15
CA ARG A 440 33.06 17.24 -24.78
C ARG A 440 33.92 18.00 -23.77
N PHE A 441 33.41 18.23 -22.56
CA PHE A 441 34.21 18.83 -21.50
C PHE A 441 35.38 17.93 -21.08
N LEU A 442 35.14 16.64 -20.88
CA LEU A 442 36.19 15.70 -20.47
C LEU A 442 37.30 15.57 -21.52
N GLU A 443 36.97 15.66 -22.80
CA GLU A 443 37.96 15.73 -23.87
C GLU A 443 38.79 17.04 -23.79
N LYS A 444 38.11 18.19 -23.69
CA LYS A 444 38.79 19.49 -23.52
C LYS A 444 39.66 19.52 -22.27
N ARG A 445 39.21 18.90 -21.19
CA ARG A 445 39.90 18.79 -19.90
C ARG A 445 41.23 18.06 -20.05
N ARG A 446 41.28 16.94 -20.78
CA ARG A 446 42.53 16.21 -21.06
C ARG A 446 43.54 17.10 -21.80
N ALA A 447 43.10 17.85 -22.81
CA ALA A 447 43.97 18.78 -23.53
C ALA A 447 44.48 19.95 -22.64
N GLN A 448 43.64 20.45 -21.73
CA GLN A 448 44.04 21.47 -20.75
C GLN A 448 45.05 20.92 -19.75
N LEU A 449 44.89 19.70 -19.25
CA LEU A 449 45.86 19.07 -18.35
C LEU A 449 47.22 18.86 -19.03
N ALA A 450 47.22 18.44 -20.30
CA ALA A 450 48.44 18.29 -21.08
C ALA A 450 49.20 19.62 -21.25
N SER A 451 48.49 20.73 -21.50
CA SER A 451 49.10 22.04 -21.74
C SER A 451 49.45 22.81 -20.46
N ALA A 452 48.65 22.70 -19.38
CA ALA A 452 48.82 23.44 -18.14
C ALA A 452 49.63 22.69 -17.07
N GLY A 453 49.91 21.40 -17.26
CA GLY A 453 50.53 20.54 -16.25
C GLY A 453 51.90 21.03 -15.77
N ALA A 454 52.74 21.53 -16.69
CA ALA A 454 54.06 22.08 -16.35
C ALA A 454 53.94 23.38 -15.54
N GLU A 455 52.98 24.25 -15.88
CA GLU A 455 52.72 25.51 -15.16
C GLU A 455 52.22 25.22 -13.73
N LEU A 456 51.25 24.32 -13.58
CA LEU A 456 50.76 23.86 -12.27
C LEU A 456 51.89 23.30 -11.42
N SER A 457 52.69 22.40 -11.99
CA SER A 457 53.88 21.83 -11.34
C SER A 457 54.87 22.90 -10.89
N GLY A 458 55.08 23.94 -11.71
CA GLY A 458 55.92 25.09 -11.38
C GLY A 458 55.40 25.91 -10.19
N LEU A 459 54.08 26.13 -10.10
CA LEU A 459 53.47 26.80 -8.95
C LEU A 459 53.56 25.96 -7.68
N VAL A 460 53.30 24.65 -7.79
CA VAL A 460 53.44 23.72 -6.68
C VAL A 460 54.86 23.78 -6.12
N ARG A 461 55.91 23.75 -6.96
CA ARG A 461 57.31 23.89 -6.52
C ARG A 461 57.59 25.19 -5.76
N ARG A 462 56.90 26.28 -6.13
CA ARG A 462 57.09 27.61 -5.53
C ARG A 462 56.22 27.86 -4.29
N ALA A 463 55.26 26.99 -4.00
CA ALA A 463 54.36 27.15 -2.86
C ALA A 463 55.15 27.27 -1.55
N SER A 464 54.72 28.18 -0.69
CA SER A 464 55.37 28.55 0.57
C SER A 464 54.88 27.75 1.77
N SER A 465 53.79 26.99 1.61
CA SER A 465 53.19 26.19 2.68
C SER A 465 52.45 24.96 2.13
N GLU A 466 52.28 23.93 2.96
CA GLU A 466 51.52 22.74 2.59
C GLU A 466 50.07 23.08 2.21
N THR A 467 49.44 23.99 2.96
CA THR A 467 48.08 24.48 2.68
C THR A 467 47.98 25.18 1.32
N GLU A 468 49.03 25.89 0.89
CA GLU A 468 49.08 26.50 -0.44
C GLU A 468 49.18 25.42 -1.54
N VAL A 469 49.99 24.38 -1.34
CA VAL A 469 50.05 23.21 -2.25
C VAL A 469 48.66 22.57 -2.39
N ASP A 470 47.99 22.29 -1.27
CA ASP A 470 46.66 21.68 -1.27
C ASP A 470 45.62 22.56 -1.96
N ARG A 471 45.66 23.88 -1.70
CA ARG A 471 44.76 24.83 -2.36
C ARG A 471 44.99 24.90 -3.86
N LEU A 472 46.24 24.89 -4.32
CA LEU A 472 46.58 24.89 -5.75
C LEU A 472 45.99 23.64 -6.44
N LEU A 473 46.21 22.46 -5.86
CA LEU A 473 45.70 21.21 -6.39
C LEU A 473 44.17 21.14 -6.35
N ALA A 474 43.53 21.53 -5.24
CA ALA A 474 42.08 21.47 -5.10
C ALA A 474 41.33 22.42 -6.04
N ARG A 475 41.92 23.58 -6.38
CA ARG A 475 41.34 24.50 -7.38
C ARG A 475 41.49 23.96 -8.81
N ALA A 476 42.65 23.40 -9.11
CA ALA A 476 43.00 22.95 -10.45
C ALA A 476 42.44 21.58 -10.80
N LEU A 477 42.26 20.68 -9.83
CA LEU A 477 41.90 19.27 -10.00
C LEU A 477 40.53 18.92 -9.37
N GLY A 478 40.14 17.65 -9.45
CA GLY A 478 38.91 17.12 -8.83
C GLY A 478 37.80 16.81 -9.82
N VAL A 479 38.11 16.77 -11.11
CA VAL A 479 37.21 16.31 -12.17
C VAL A 479 37.45 14.82 -12.42
N PRO A 480 36.40 14.02 -12.73
CA PRO A 480 36.56 12.62 -13.12
C PRO A 480 37.61 12.44 -14.24
N GLY A 481 38.55 11.53 -14.01
CA GLY A 481 39.64 11.24 -14.96
C GLY A 481 40.92 12.06 -14.76
N ASP A 482 40.92 13.11 -13.92
CA ASP A 482 42.13 13.89 -13.65
C ASP A 482 43.28 13.02 -13.12
N THR A 483 43.00 12.13 -12.16
CA THR A 483 44.02 11.29 -11.50
C THR A 483 44.68 10.27 -12.42
N ALA A 484 44.04 9.93 -13.54
CA ALA A 484 44.61 9.03 -14.54
C ALA A 484 45.53 9.76 -15.53
N HIS A 485 45.57 11.09 -15.52
CA HIS A 485 46.35 11.87 -16.48
C HIS A 485 47.83 11.96 -16.05
N PRO A 486 48.81 11.69 -16.95
CA PRO A 486 50.24 11.70 -16.59
C PRO A 486 50.73 13.03 -16.00
N ALA A 487 50.25 14.16 -16.54
CA ALA A 487 50.61 15.48 -16.01
C ALA A 487 50.13 15.72 -14.57
N VAL A 488 49.01 15.10 -14.18
CA VAL A 488 48.50 15.17 -12.80
C VAL A 488 49.34 14.29 -11.89
N ALA A 489 49.67 13.07 -12.32
CA ALA A 489 50.56 12.19 -11.57
C ALA A 489 51.91 12.88 -11.26
N GLU A 490 52.49 13.57 -12.25
CA GLU A 490 53.73 14.34 -12.05
C GLU A 490 53.52 15.53 -11.11
N ALA A 491 52.44 16.30 -11.26
CA ALA A 491 52.14 17.41 -10.35
C ALA A 491 51.92 16.93 -8.90
N MET A 492 51.27 15.78 -8.70
CA MET A 492 51.09 15.16 -7.38
C MET A 492 52.42 14.67 -6.78
N ARG A 493 53.32 14.08 -7.58
CA ARG A 493 54.67 13.71 -7.14
C ARG A 493 55.48 14.92 -6.70
N ILE A 494 55.42 16.00 -7.47
CA ILE A 494 56.06 17.28 -7.14
C ILE A 494 55.44 17.89 -5.88
N ALA A 495 54.12 17.82 -5.73
CA ALA A 495 53.41 18.31 -4.56
C ALA A 495 53.86 17.59 -3.29
N GLU A 496 53.98 16.26 -3.34
CA GLU A 496 54.48 15.49 -2.21
C GLU A 496 55.90 15.90 -1.84
N ALA A 497 56.82 15.91 -2.82
CA ALA A 497 58.20 16.34 -2.58
C ALA A 497 58.30 17.77 -2.01
N ARG A 498 57.44 18.68 -2.48
CA ARG A 498 57.41 20.06 -1.96
C ARG A 498 56.87 20.12 -0.53
N LYS A 499 55.80 19.39 -0.21
CA LYS A 499 55.27 19.31 1.15
C LYS A 499 56.30 18.77 2.12
N GLU A 500 57.03 17.72 1.74
CA GLU A 500 58.14 17.19 2.55
C GLU A 500 59.23 18.23 2.77
N GLN A 501 59.61 18.97 1.73
CA GLN A 501 60.59 20.06 1.86
C GLN A 501 60.10 21.18 2.79
N LEU A 502 58.84 21.58 2.69
CA LEU A 502 58.23 22.61 3.53
C LEU A 502 58.12 22.16 4.99
N GLN A 503 57.75 20.89 5.23
CA GLN A 503 57.73 20.30 6.55
C GLN A 503 59.14 20.29 7.15
N LYS A 504 60.15 19.85 6.40
CA LYS A 504 61.56 19.88 6.82
C LYS A 504 61.98 21.30 7.22
N GLN A 505 61.69 22.30 6.38
CA GLN A 505 62.00 23.70 6.67
C GLN A 505 61.37 24.19 7.97
N ARG A 506 60.08 23.87 8.19
CA ARG A 506 59.37 24.21 9.42
C ARG A 506 60.01 23.56 10.65
N VAL A 507 60.26 22.25 10.59
CA VAL A 507 60.85 21.49 11.70
C VAL A 507 62.23 22.01 12.08
N LEU A 508 63.07 22.33 11.08
CA LEU A 508 64.41 22.85 11.30
C LEU A 508 64.41 24.32 11.77
N ALA A 509 63.45 25.14 11.32
CA ALA A 509 63.29 26.52 11.76
C ALA A 509 62.85 26.60 13.24
N ASP A 510 61.89 25.76 13.65
CA ASP A 510 61.40 25.71 15.04
C ASP A 510 62.47 25.23 16.04
N SER A 511 63.54 24.61 15.54
CA SER A 511 64.56 23.93 16.35
C SER A 511 65.93 24.60 16.31
N SER A 512 66.08 25.67 15.53
CA SER A 512 67.33 26.44 15.49
C SER A 512 67.36 27.44 16.65
N PRO A 513 68.32 27.37 17.59
CA PRO A 513 68.51 28.44 18.57
C PRO A 513 68.82 29.76 17.83
N PRO A 514 68.40 30.93 18.36
CA PRO A 514 68.68 32.22 17.72
C PRO A 514 70.19 32.36 17.47
N PRO A 515 70.63 32.76 16.26
CA PRO A 515 72.03 32.71 15.91
C PRO A 515 72.84 33.65 16.82
N PRO A 516 73.88 33.18 17.54
CA PRO A 516 74.86 34.06 18.12
C PRO A 516 75.60 34.78 16.97
N GLY A 517 75.76 36.10 17.09
CA GLY A 517 76.11 37.00 15.99
C GLY A 517 77.30 36.61 15.09
N ASN A 518 77.15 36.91 13.81
CA ASN A 518 78.14 37.01 12.72
C ASN A 518 79.27 35.97 12.67
N ARG A 519 79.05 34.88 11.91
CA ARG A 519 80.13 34.13 11.25
C ARG A 519 79.81 33.84 9.79
N THR A 520 80.46 34.58 8.90
CA THR A 520 80.49 34.40 7.44
C THR A 520 81.53 33.36 7.05
N SER A 521 81.08 32.19 6.60
CA SER A 521 81.60 31.37 5.48
C SER A 521 81.22 29.91 5.71
N ARG A 522 80.45 29.33 4.78
CA ARG A 522 80.02 27.93 4.78
C ARG A 522 81.23 27.09 4.31
N PRO A 523 81.89 26.27 5.15
CA PRO A 523 83.00 25.46 4.71
C PRO A 523 82.51 24.40 3.71
N ARG A 524 83.29 24.12 2.67
CA ARG A 524 83.05 22.99 1.78
C ARG A 524 83.12 21.68 2.60
N PRO A 525 82.23 20.69 2.37
CA PRO A 525 82.22 19.47 3.19
C PRO A 525 83.51 18.67 2.94
N SER A 526 84.41 18.62 3.93
CA SER A 526 85.48 17.62 3.94
C SER A 526 84.87 16.24 4.24
N GLY A 527 85.38 15.17 3.62
CA GLY A 527 84.85 13.80 3.74
C GLY A 527 84.65 13.26 5.16
N ASN A 528 85.30 13.86 6.16
CA ASN A 528 85.23 13.48 7.58
C ASN A 528 84.46 14.45 8.48
N ALA A 529 83.71 15.42 7.93
CA ALA A 529 82.97 16.38 8.74
C ALA A 529 81.86 15.72 9.56
N GLU A 530 81.63 16.24 10.77
CA GLU A 530 80.49 15.91 11.63
C GLU A 530 79.16 16.22 10.92
N PRO A 531 78.11 15.37 11.02
CA PRO A 531 76.84 15.62 10.37
C PRO A 531 76.21 16.88 10.93
N ASN A 532 75.84 17.82 10.07
CA ASN A 532 75.13 19.02 10.49
C ASN A 532 73.66 18.70 10.82
N HIS A 533 72.94 19.70 11.33
CA HIS A 533 71.55 19.54 11.74
C HIS A 533 70.62 19.04 10.62
N GLU A 534 70.80 19.53 9.40
CA GLU A 534 70.02 19.12 8.23
C GLU A 534 70.32 17.67 7.83
N GLU A 535 71.60 17.28 7.85
CA GLU A 535 72.06 15.93 7.52
C GLU A 535 71.54 14.88 8.52
N MET A 536 71.52 15.21 9.82
CA MET A 536 70.96 14.31 10.83
C MET A 536 69.44 14.15 10.65
N TYR A 537 68.72 15.23 10.33
CA TYR A 537 67.29 15.17 10.05
C TYR A 537 67.00 14.25 8.86
N ASP A 538 67.75 14.41 7.76
CA ASP A 538 67.55 13.62 6.54
C ASP A 538 67.81 12.12 6.80
N ALA A 539 68.85 11.78 7.56
CA ALA A 539 69.16 10.40 7.94
C ALA A 539 68.03 9.75 8.77
N LEU A 540 67.45 10.51 9.72
CA LEU A 540 66.33 10.05 10.54
C LEU A 540 65.03 9.96 9.73
N LYS A 541 64.76 10.95 8.88
CA LYS A 541 63.59 10.96 7.98
C LYS A 541 63.63 9.77 7.02
N ALA A 542 64.80 9.41 6.49
CA ALA A 542 64.95 8.22 5.65
C ALA A 542 64.54 6.93 6.37
N GLN A 543 64.84 6.79 7.67
CA GLN A 543 64.41 5.65 8.46
C GLN A 543 62.88 5.65 8.68
N VAL A 544 62.31 6.82 9.00
CA VAL A 544 60.86 7.01 9.14
C VAL A 544 60.13 6.69 7.83
N ASP A 545 60.70 7.09 6.69
CA ASP A 545 60.14 6.82 5.35
C ASP A 545 60.22 5.35 4.96
N GLY A 546 61.30 4.66 5.36
CA GLY A 546 61.40 3.21 5.25
C GLY A 546 60.28 2.51 6.03
N ALA A 547 60.02 2.94 7.27
CA ALA A 547 58.93 2.41 8.07
C ALA A 547 57.55 2.69 7.45
N ASN A 548 57.31 3.94 7.00
CA ASN A 548 56.07 4.32 6.30
C ASN A 548 55.87 3.51 5.01
N THR A 549 56.94 3.20 4.27
CA THR A 549 56.88 2.35 3.08
C THR A 549 56.47 0.93 3.45
N GLY A 550 57.07 0.35 4.49
CA GLY A 550 56.64 -0.96 5.01
C GLY A 550 55.17 -0.98 5.44
N TYR A 551 54.65 0.09 6.07
CA TYR A 551 53.23 0.17 6.41
C TYR A 551 52.31 0.30 5.19
N ARG A 552 52.73 1.01 4.13
CA ARG A 552 51.98 1.08 2.87
C ARG A 552 51.92 -0.28 2.18
N GLU A 553 53.05 -0.98 2.10
CA GLU A 553 53.10 -2.33 1.53
C GLU A 553 52.24 -3.31 2.33
N LEU A 554 52.30 -3.25 3.65
CA LEU A 554 51.45 -4.06 4.52
C LEU A 554 49.96 -3.72 4.30
N LYS A 555 49.59 -2.43 4.21
CA LYS A 555 48.23 -2.00 3.90
C LYS A 555 47.74 -2.59 2.57
N GLU A 556 48.53 -2.50 1.52
CA GLU A 556 48.17 -3.05 0.21
C GLU A 556 47.95 -4.57 0.28
N ARG A 557 48.79 -5.29 1.01
CA ARG A 557 48.61 -6.73 1.28
C ARG A 557 47.32 -7.01 2.04
N CYS A 558 46.98 -6.17 3.02
CA CYS A 558 45.72 -6.27 3.75
C CYS A 558 44.50 -6.04 2.84
N GLU A 559 44.55 -5.02 1.98
CA GLU A 559 43.47 -4.70 1.03
C GLU A 559 43.27 -5.80 -0.02
N ARG A 560 44.35 -6.41 -0.50
CA ARG A 560 44.31 -7.59 -1.39
C ARG A 560 43.91 -8.89 -0.69
N ARG A 561 43.83 -8.88 0.64
CA ARG A 561 43.55 -10.05 1.49
C ARG A 561 44.62 -11.14 1.39
N ASP A 562 45.88 -10.75 1.24
CA ASP A 562 47.04 -11.65 1.19
C ASP A 562 47.26 -12.41 2.54
N PHE A 563 46.50 -12.05 3.59
CA PHE A 563 46.53 -12.71 4.91
C PHE A 563 45.72 -13.99 5.02
N ARG A 564 44.98 -14.40 3.98
CA ARG A 564 44.10 -15.60 4.04
C ARG A 564 44.85 -16.88 4.42
N ASP A 565 46.09 -17.01 3.95
CA ASP A 565 46.93 -18.20 4.15
C ASP A 565 48.15 -17.90 5.04
N ASP A 566 48.22 -16.70 5.62
CA ASP A 566 49.32 -16.25 6.47
C ASP A 566 48.77 -15.62 7.78
N PRO A 567 48.67 -16.40 8.87
CA PRO A 567 48.13 -15.92 10.15
C PRO A 567 48.97 -14.78 10.75
N LEU A 568 50.26 -14.69 10.41
CA LEU A 568 51.11 -13.59 10.88
C LEU A 568 50.70 -12.28 10.20
N ILE A 569 50.45 -12.31 8.89
CA ILE A 569 49.95 -11.13 8.16
C ILE A 569 48.54 -10.78 8.60
N ALA A 570 47.70 -11.76 8.94
CA ALA A 570 46.37 -11.50 9.50
C ALA A 570 46.45 -10.70 10.81
N MET A 571 47.36 -11.08 11.71
CA MET A 571 47.60 -10.34 12.95
C MET A 571 48.18 -8.94 12.70
N GLN A 572 49.11 -8.81 11.75
CA GLN A 572 49.68 -7.52 11.37
C GLN A 572 48.62 -6.58 10.76
N CYS A 573 47.75 -7.10 9.90
CA CYS A 573 46.61 -6.37 9.34
C CYS A 573 45.62 -5.95 10.43
N LEU A 574 45.29 -6.85 11.36
CA LEU A 574 44.39 -6.54 12.48
C LEU A 574 44.97 -5.42 13.35
N ALA A 575 46.27 -5.50 13.68
CA ALA A 575 46.95 -4.48 14.48
C ALA A 575 47.02 -3.13 13.76
N LEU A 576 47.38 -3.12 12.47
CA LEU A 576 47.48 -1.91 11.64
C LEU A 576 46.10 -1.25 11.47
N CYS A 577 45.08 -2.02 11.10
CA CYS A 577 43.73 -1.51 10.88
C CYS A 577 43.06 -1.10 12.19
N GLY A 578 43.15 -1.92 13.25
CA GLY A 578 42.60 -1.60 14.56
C GLY A 578 43.24 -0.35 15.17
N GLY A 579 44.57 -0.22 15.02
CA GLY A 579 45.33 0.94 15.49
C GLY A 579 45.05 2.24 14.74
N THR A 580 44.44 2.19 13.55
CA THR A 580 44.18 3.36 12.69
C THR A 580 42.68 3.60 12.45
N GLY A 581 41.83 3.08 13.34
CA GLY A 581 40.37 3.28 13.28
C GLY A 581 39.73 2.66 12.03
N GLY A 582 40.33 1.59 11.49
CA GLY A 582 39.84 0.86 10.31
C GLY A 582 40.38 1.35 8.97
N THR A 583 41.15 2.45 8.93
CA THR A 583 41.72 2.95 7.66
C THR A 583 42.92 2.13 7.17
N CYS A 584 43.54 1.36 8.07
CA CYS A 584 44.77 0.59 7.83
C CYS A 584 45.93 1.46 7.32
N LYS A 585 45.85 2.79 7.44
CA LYS A 585 46.85 3.73 6.98
C LYS A 585 47.58 4.30 8.20
N LEU A 586 48.74 3.74 8.52
CA LEU A 586 49.63 4.31 9.53
C LEU A 586 50.70 5.16 8.84
N GLU A 587 50.87 6.38 9.33
CA GLU A 587 51.84 7.35 8.83
C GLU A 587 52.52 8.03 10.02
N ILE A 588 53.84 7.97 10.04
CA ILE A 588 54.71 8.59 11.03
C ILE A 588 55.32 9.84 10.41
N ARG A 589 55.28 10.95 11.14
CA ARG A 589 55.84 12.24 10.72
C ARG A 589 56.74 12.81 11.81
N ILE A 590 57.88 13.37 11.40
CA ILE A 590 58.72 14.16 12.31
C ILE A 590 58.11 15.56 12.43
N THR A 591 57.76 15.97 13.65
CA THR A 591 57.14 17.26 13.95
C THR A 591 58.09 18.23 14.64
N ARG A 592 59.18 17.73 15.24
CA ARG A 592 60.25 18.51 15.85
C ARG A 592 61.57 17.77 15.69
N PHE A 593 62.67 18.49 15.48
CA PHE A 593 63.99 17.88 15.45
C PHE A 593 65.08 18.88 15.84
N GLN A 594 65.85 18.59 16.87
CA GLN A 594 66.91 19.44 17.39
C GLN A 594 68.18 18.62 17.62
N LYS A 595 69.28 18.98 16.95
CA LYS A 595 70.60 18.43 17.28
C LYS A 595 71.08 18.95 18.66
N LEU A 596 71.48 18.06 19.57
CA LEU A 596 72.00 18.42 20.90
C LEU A 596 73.53 18.42 20.93
N GLY A 597 74.17 17.41 20.34
CA GLY A 597 75.64 17.29 20.26
C GLY A 597 76.08 16.07 19.48
N CYS A 598 77.33 16.02 19.03
CA CYS A 598 77.93 14.82 18.44
C CYS A 598 79.37 14.62 18.92
N GLU A 599 79.78 13.37 19.03
CA GLU A 599 81.16 12.95 19.25
C GLU A 599 81.57 11.91 18.20
N LYS A 600 82.85 11.86 17.83
CA LYS A 600 83.35 10.84 16.90
C LYS A 600 83.24 9.46 17.56
N ALA A 601 82.69 8.48 16.85
CA ALA A 601 82.51 7.14 17.40
C ALA A 601 83.88 6.49 17.72
N VAL A 602 84.06 6.01 18.94
CA VAL A 602 85.31 5.37 19.37
C VAL A 602 85.38 3.95 18.78
N GLY A 603 86.45 3.66 18.05
CA GLY A 603 86.67 2.33 17.44
C GLY A 603 85.72 1.97 16.30
N GLN A 604 84.88 2.91 15.84
CA GLN A 604 83.89 2.70 14.79
C GLN A 604 83.85 3.90 13.84
N SER A 605 83.38 3.70 12.61
CA SER A 605 83.19 4.80 11.66
C SER A 605 81.94 5.61 12.01
N GLY A 606 81.99 6.93 11.80
CA GLY A 606 80.86 7.85 11.99
C GLY A 606 80.92 8.67 13.28
N TYR A 607 79.78 9.26 13.64
CA TYR A 607 79.58 10.10 14.81
C TYR A 607 78.44 9.58 15.66
N VAL A 608 78.59 9.53 16.98
CA VAL A 608 77.49 9.31 17.92
C VAL A 608 76.92 10.68 18.26
N CYS A 609 75.63 10.87 18.00
CA CYS A 609 74.98 12.16 18.23
C CYS A 609 73.76 12.03 19.13
N ASP A 610 73.64 13.00 20.03
CA ASP A 610 72.45 13.26 20.82
C ASP A 610 71.54 14.22 20.05
N PHE A 611 70.26 13.91 19.99
CA PHE A 611 69.25 14.72 19.31
C PHE A 611 67.94 14.66 20.07
N ALA A 612 67.10 15.68 19.88
CA ALA A 612 65.71 15.63 20.29
C ALA A 612 64.79 15.50 19.07
N ILE A 613 63.85 14.56 19.07
CA ILE A 613 62.89 14.32 17.99
C ILE A 613 61.47 14.25 18.53
N GLY A 614 60.55 14.94 17.84
CA GLY A 614 59.11 14.80 18.03
C GLY A 614 58.51 14.01 16.88
N LEU A 615 57.76 12.97 17.19
CA LEU A 615 57.06 12.15 16.20
C LEU A 615 55.54 12.29 16.39
N GLN A 616 54.82 12.36 15.28
CA GLN A 616 53.36 12.30 15.26
C GLN A 616 52.91 11.13 14.40
N THR A 617 51.94 10.37 14.88
CA THR A 617 51.28 9.29 14.15
C THR A 617 49.80 9.60 13.98
N ASN A 618 49.20 9.17 12.88
CA ASN A 618 47.76 9.27 12.65
C ASN A 618 46.95 8.11 13.28
N GLY A 619 47.63 7.11 13.86
CA GLY A 619 47.02 5.98 14.57
C GLY A 619 47.22 6.03 16.09
N LEU A 620 46.32 5.39 16.83
CA LEU A 620 46.38 5.18 18.28
C LEU A 620 47.44 4.15 18.70
N ALA A 621 47.83 3.25 17.79
CA ALA A 621 48.82 2.22 18.06
C ALA A 621 50.17 2.60 17.45
N VAL A 622 51.12 2.99 18.32
CA VAL A 622 52.54 3.12 17.96
C VAL A 622 53.22 1.77 18.22
N PRO A 623 53.91 1.19 17.21
CA PRO A 623 54.70 -0.04 17.37
C PRO A 623 55.72 0.09 18.51
N ALA A 624 56.04 -1.02 19.18
CA ALA A 624 56.96 -1.02 20.32
C ALA A 624 58.32 -0.39 20.01
N SER A 625 58.88 -0.66 18.83
CA SER A 625 60.15 -0.07 18.38
C SER A 625 60.14 1.46 18.23
N LEU A 626 58.98 2.05 17.90
CA LEU A 626 58.81 3.50 17.86
C LEU A 626 58.39 4.07 19.22
N ARG A 627 57.75 3.26 20.05
CA ARG A 627 57.29 3.64 21.38
C ARG A 627 58.47 4.04 22.26
N ASP A 628 59.60 3.33 22.18
CA ASP A 628 60.79 3.65 22.96
C ASP A 628 61.40 5.01 22.56
N ILE A 629 61.30 5.36 21.28
CA ILE A 629 61.70 6.69 20.76
C ILE A 629 60.71 7.77 21.23
N MET A 630 59.40 7.48 21.26
CA MET A 630 58.38 8.44 21.70
C MET A 630 58.31 8.61 23.22
N GLN A 631 58.65 7.59 24.01
CA GLN A 631 58.58 7.58 25.48
C GLN A 631 59.80 8.19 26.16
N SER A 632 60.95 8.26 25.49
CA SER A 632 62.22 8.74 26.08
C SER A 632 62.33 10.27 26.22
N GLY A 633 61.21 10.99 26.27
CA GLY A 633 61.20 12.42 26.63
C GLY A 633 61.74 13.35 25.55
N ASN A 634 61.52 13.00 24.28
CA ASN A 634 62.03 13.65 23.08
C ASN A 634 63.53 13.53 22.83
N ALA A 635 64.39 13.10 23.77
CA ALA A 635 65.83 12.99 23.54
C ALA A 635 66.26 11.55 23.20
N GLY A 636 67.01 11.38 22.11
CA GLY A 636 67.56 10.13 21.64
C GLY A 636 69.05 10.24 21.31
N GLN A 637 69.72 9.09 21.25
CA GLN A 637 71.11 8.98 20.83
C GLN A 637 71.20 7.96 19.70
N GLY A 638 72.05 8.22 18.71
CA GLY A 638 72.33 7.24 17.67
C GLY A 638 73.59 7.55 16.88
N ARG A 639 74.05 6.56 16.11
CA ARG A 639 75.28 6.65 15.33
C ARG A 639 74.97 7.01 13.89
N PHE A 640 75.59 8.08 13.39
CA PHE A 640 75.46 8.57 12.03
C PHE A 640 76.72 8.22 11.23
N LEU A 641 76.54 7.41 10.18
CA LEU A 641 77.61 6.94 9.30
C LEU A 641 77.45 7.58 7.92
N ARG A 642 78.50 8.21 7.40
CA ARG A 642 78.49 8.76 6.04
C ARG A 642 78.69 7.64 5.02
N GLN A 643 77.78 7.51 4.06
CA GLN A 643 77.87 6.55 2.96
C GLN A 643 77.70 7.28 1.63
N GLY A 644 78.83 7.62 0.99
CA GLY A 644 78.84 8.48 -0.19
C GLY A 644 78.32 9.88 0.15
N ASP A 645 77.20 10.26 -0.47
CA ASP A 645 76.58 11.60 -0.37
C ASP A 645 75.47 11.70 0.67
N TYR A 646 75.16 10.62 1.40
CA TYR A 646 74.12 10.63 2.44
C TYR A 646 74.64 10.12 3.78
N TRP A 647 73.88 10.42 4.84
CA TRP A 647 74.11 9.92 6.18
C TRP A 647 73.12 8.81 6.51
N LEU A 648 73.62 7.71 7.04
CA LEU A 648 72.85 6.60 7.56
C LEU A 648 72.73 6.73 9.08
N PHE A 649 71.51 6.68 9.59
CA PHE A 649 71.26 6.61 11.03
C PHE A 649 71.19 5.15 11.48
N LEU A 650 71.93 4.82 12.53
CA LEU A 650 71.92 3.53 13.21
C LEU A 650 71.49 3.75 14.66
N PRO A 651 70.36 3.16 15.10
CA PRO A 651 69.99 3.21 16.51
C PRO A 651 71.10 2.54 17.33
N LEU A 652 71.45 3.14 18.46
CA LEU A 652 72.32 2.47 19.43
C LEU A 652 71.43 1.57 20.29
N ASP A 653 71.75 0.28 20.31
CA ASP A 653 71.14 -0.63 21.26
C ASP A 653 71.50 -0.12 22.65
N ARG A 654 70.48 0.27 23.42
CA ARG A 654 70.66 0.43 24.87
C ARG A 654 70.98 -0.96 25.37
N GLN A 655 72.27 -1.25 25.56
CA GLN A 655 72.65 -2.37 26.39
C GLN A 655 72.00 -2.10 27.74
N SER A 656 71.03 -2.96 28.07
CA SER A 656 70.35 -2.97 29.35
C SER A 656 71.38 -3.36 30.39
N ASP A 657 72.06 -2.35 30.94
CA ASP A 657 72.85 -2.47 32.16
C ASP A 657 71.95 -2.87 33.34
#